data_AF-A0A520QGP8-F1
#
_entry.id   AF-A0A520QGP8-F1
#
_cell.length_a   1.000
_cell.length_b   1.000
_cell.length_c   1.000
_cell.angle_alpha   90.00
_cell.angle_beta   90.00
_cell.angle_gamma   90.00
#
_symmetry.space_group_name_H-M   'P 1'
#
loop_
_entity.id
_entity.type
_entity.pdbx_description
1 polymer ?
#
loop_
_entity_poly.entity_id
_entity_poly.type
_entity_poly.pdbx_seq_one_letter_code
_entity_poly.pdbx_strand_id
1 'polypeptide(L)'
;MTRSIRLLGGMALLFSFTLVGCDDGTIPPLPEDSGVTPTLDSGQTDAGPPEAMCDNSVRDGDETGIDCGGSCPACDDGSPCIAAEDCQSLVCSRGRCLVPSCMDEVRNGDETGADCGGDCPLCPGGETCTSNDECLSGRCRGGECAASTCEDGRQNGEETDIDCGGSLCPPCGGGLSCTSREDCVSLICADGTCTMPACNDRVQNQDETSVDCGGSICPGCRDGLACDIDADCENDRCLDGGCISCMDRVTNGDETGVDCGGVVCEACADGQGCLVDGDCEGMACESGLCVSCSDRTTNQDETDVDCGGTVCDACRNGLVCSVDSDCISNDCTGGICIGLADTCADAFVLGQGRNVVNWTAFTNDYFTMRLPSCSSGFSAMVDGPDLVMTFDASVDGVVEYDIEKPASERMALVVSSAACGMSVSELHCTEEFAATTISGTFPVTMGTTYTLYFVDLESGAPTLPNPLVVNIREVDGRCRDGVTNNDETDVDCGGTICPDCFAGQMCAVPDDCVSNICMSGVCNAPGCGDGVLNGRETDLDCGGGACMGCAIGQSCMVGGDCDTGVCAGGVCQAPTCTDGVANGLETDIDCGGSSACPRCPDGRRCPNGPSDCVSPLCTLGRCGDVRGHLTFIGHDYFSSDINAKRVLANAVLQAPETGIIDVLVYDEFADISASGEVANCESAIRANIGTRMVRFTRLSDSSMLSTMLTPAIDVLLLPEQERGSATFPTIAAAWETDVGNFLRAGGVVITTNFFDRGWELVNRPTLATVTGTSSVSGNATLAPGASTHPIAMGVAASYPTMSGSTSYTGLAVGGGIMLTTIYTGSTGNPVVADILF
;
A
#
# COMPACT_ATOMS: atom_id res chain seq x y z
N MET A 1 -45.38 2.17 13.91
CA MET A 1 -46.55 2.67 13.16
C MET A 1 -46.23 4.05 12.61
N THR A 2 -46.60 4.35 11.36
CA THR A 2 -46.73 5.69 10.74
C THR A 2 -45.60 6.75 10.88
N ARG A 3 -44.73 6.76 9.86
CA ARG A 3 -44.56 7.80 8.81
C ARG A 3 -44.10 9.26 9.10
N SER A 4 -43.31 9.73 8.11
CA SER A 4 -43.09 11.11 7.60
C SER A 4 -42.00 11.95 8.32
N ILE A 5 -40.83 12.24 7.73
CA ILE A 5 -40.40 12.81 6.41
C ILE A 5 -40.64 14.34 6.28
N ARG A 6 -39.54 15.12 6.26
CA ARG A 6 -39.10 16.15 5.25
C ARG A 6 -37.94 16.97 5.84
N LEU A 7 -36.71 16.98 5.30
CA LEU A 7 -36.15 17.47 4.01
C LEU A 7 -35.79 18.98 3.98
N LEU A 8 -34.59 19.24 3.40
CA LEU A 8 -34.00 20.51 2.93
C LEU A 8 -33.48 21.44 4.06
N GLY A 9 -32.27 22.01 3.99
CA GLY A 9 -31.25 22.06 2.91
C GLY A 9 -30.76 23.50 2.72
N GLY A 10 -29.47 23.74 2.42
CA GLY A 10 -28.97 25.12 2.20
C GLY A 10 -27.48 25.33 2.42
N MET A 11 -26.67 24.89 1.47
CA MET A 11 -25.23 25.13 1.37
C MET A 11 -24.91 26.60 0.99
N ALA A 12 -23.87 27.21 1.58
CA ALA A 12 -23.17 28.36 0.98
C ALA A 12 -21.78 28.59 1.62
N LEU A 13 -20.71 28.32 0.87
CA LEU A 13 -19.36 28.79 1.16
C LEU A 13 -19.25 30.31 0.85
N LEU A 14 -18.27 31.01 1.44
CA LEU A 14 -17.08 31.48 0.68
C LEU A 14 -16.09 32.31 1.52
N PHE A 15 -14.85 31.81 1.54
CA PHE A 15 -13.55 32.51 1.57
C PHE A 15 -13.52 34.05 1.47
N SER A 16 -12.61 34.68 2.24
CA SER A 16 -11.36 35.20 1.63
C SER A 16 -10.27 35.64 2.63
N PHE A 17 -9.05 35.22 2.30
CA PHE A 17 -7.71 35.62 2.76
C PHE A 17 -7.49 37.09 3.18
N THR A 18 -6.59 37.32 4.15
CA THR A 18 -5.18 37.69 3.84
C THR A 18 -4.26 37.69 5.08
N LEU A 19 -2.99 37.30 4.89
CA LEU A 19 -1.89 37.36 5.86
C LEU A 19 -1.25 38.77 5.92
N VAL A 20 -0.58 39.10 7.02
CA VAL A 20 0.85 39.55 7.06
C VAL A 20 1.29 39.88 8.51
N GLY A 21 2.30 39.14 9.00
CA GLY A 21 3.61 39.66 9.39
C GLY A 21 3.82 40.57 10.63
N CYS A 22 4.43 39.95 11.65
CA CYS A 22 5.53 40.48 12.48
C CYS A 22 5.32 41.61 13.52
N ASP A 23 5.24 41.16 14.78
CA ASP A 23 6.31 41.27 15.80
C ASP A 23 6.45 42.50 16.73
N ASP A 24 6.89 42.15 17.94
CA ASP A 24 7.47 42.89 19.07
C ASP A 24 6.66 43.96 19.85
N GLY A 25 6.55 43.72 21.17
CA GLY A 25 7.03 44.71 22.12
C GLY A 25 6.02 45.60 22.87
N THR A 26 5.55 45.09 24.01
CA THR A 26 5.23 45.86 25.25
C THR A 26 4.03 46.82 25.28
N ILE A 27 3.13 46.60 26.24
CA ILE A 27 2.13 47.59 26.73
C ILE A 27 2.28 47.71 28.25
N PRO A 28 2.51 48.92 28.78
CA PRO A 28 1.71 49.40 29.91
C PRO A 28 1.32 50.90 29.69
N PRO A 29 0.63 51.59 30.63
CA PRO A 29 -0.81 51.86 30.54
C PRO A 29 -1.12 53.37 30.42
N LEU A 30 -2.41 53.77 30.49
CA LEU A 30 -2.99 54.91 31.26
C LEU A 30 -4.42 55.28 30.72
N PRO A 31 -5.24 56.08 31.45
CA PRO A 31 -6.72 56.06 31.36
C PRO A 31 -7.37 57.43 31.00
N GLU A 32 -8.66 57.61 31.40
CA GLU A 32 -9.55 58.79 31.26
C GLU A 32 -10.24 58.93 29.87
N ASP A 33 -11.47 59.41 29.71
CA ASP A 33 -12.30 60.33 30.53
C ASP A 33 -13.84 60.04 30.41
N SER A 34 -14.67 60.75 31.19
CA SER A 34 -16.12 60.59 31.40
C SER A 34 -17.01 61.40 30.44
N GLY A 35 -18.31 61.03 30.26
CA GLY A 35 -19.18 61.66 29.24
C GLY A 35 -20.73 61.62 29.36
N VAL A 36 -21.29 61.41 30.55
CA VAL A 36 -22.65 61.78 31.07
C VAL A 36 -23.84 62.11 30.08
N THR A 37 -24.78 61.16 29.92
CA THR A 37 -26.30 61.20 30.00
C THR A 37 -27.15 62.32 29.31
N PRO A 38 -28.52 62.38 29.37
CA PRO A 38 -29.57 61.44 29.87
C PRO A 38 -30.87 61.28 29.00
N THR A 39 -31.71 60.29 29.35
CA THR A 39 -33.16 60.50 29.69
C THR A 39 -33.64 59.42 30.67
N LEU A 40 -34.59 59.75 31.56
CA LEU A 40 -34.90 59.07 32.82
C LEU A 40 -36.30 58.41 32.88
N ASP A 41 -36.43 57.56 33.91
CA ASP A 41 -37.62 57.28 34.77
C ASP A 41 -38.35 55.94 34.51
N SER A 42 -38.64 55.04 35.47
CA SER A 42 -38.22 54.81 36.88
C SER A 42 -38.44 53.30 37.23
N GLY A 43 -37.96 52.66 38.30
CA GLY A 43 -37.24 53.06 39.53
C GLY A 43 -36.57 51.84 40.24
N GLN A 44 -36.42 51.83 41.58
CA GLN A 44 -35.68 50.78 42.34
C GLN A 44 -36.54 49.85 43.23
N THR A 45 -36.16 48.57 43.33
CA THR A 45 -35.48 47.92 44.49
C THR A 45 -34.76 46.68 43.95
N ASP A 46 -33.44 46.67 43.85
CA ASP A 46 -32.51 46.26 44.91
C ASP A 46 -32.61 44.75 45.21
N ALA A 47 -31.78 43.97 44.51
CA ALA A 47 -31.49 42.57 44.80
C ALA A 47 -29.99 42.50 45.10
N GLY A 48 -29.62 41.86 46.21
CA GLY A 48 -28.24 41.51 46.50
C GLY A 48 -27.72 40.42 45.54
N PRO A 49 -26.51 39.89 45.76
CA PRO A 49 -26.10 38.65 45.12
C PRO A 49 -27.17 37.57 45.36
N PRO A 50 -27.51 36.74 44.36
CA PRO A 50 -28.39 35.61 44.61
C PRO A 50 -27.74 34.70 45.67
N GLU A 51 -28.53 34.29 46.66
CA GLU A 51 -28.12 33.26 47.63
C GLU A 51 -27.96 31.94 46.87
N ALA A 52 -26.92 31.16 47.20
CA ALA A 52 -26.66 29.86 46.58
C ALA A 52 -27.86 28.92 46.75
N MET A 53 -28.24 28.24 45.67
CA MET A 53 -29.42 27.37 45.63
C MET A 53 -29.04 25.90 45.45
N CYS A 54 -28.61 25.29 46.56
CA CYS A 54 -28.04 23.94 46.70
C CYS A 54 -28.90 22.72 46.29
N ASP A 55 -29.87 22.87 45.36
CA ASP A 55 -30.72 21.81 44.82
C ASP A 55 -31.33 22.13 43.44
N ASN A 56 -30.74 23.04 42.66
CA ASN A 56 -31.31 23.56 41.41
C ASN A 56 -30.66 23.03 40.10
N SER A 57 -29.60 22.22 40.22
CA SER A 57 -28.80 21.64 39.13
C SER A 57 -28.04 22.66 38.26
N VAL A 58 -27.75 23.83 38.81
CA VAL A 58 -26.96 24.90 38.19
C VAL A 58 -26.00 25.45 39.23
N ARG A 59 -24.71 25.53 38.90
CA ARG A 59 -23.74 26.19 39.76
C ARG A 59 -24.03 27.69 39.85
N ASP A 60 -24.51 28.15 41.01
CA ASP A 60 -24.75 29.57 41.29
C ASP A 60 -24.25 30.02 42.68
N GLY A 61 -24.57 31.26 43.09
CA GLY A 61 -24.10 31.83 44.36
C GLY A 61 -22.57 31.78 44.56
N ASP A 62 -22.15 31.17 45.66
CA ASP A 62 -20.76 30.88 46.03
C ASP A 62 -20.41 29.38 45.93
N GLU A 63 -21.22 28.58 45.23
CA GLU A 63 -21.00 27.15 45.04
C GLU A 63 -19.70 26.84 44.29
N THR A 64 -19.02 25.77 44.73
CA THR A 64 -17.79 25.31 44.09
C THR A 64 -18.06 24.15 43.14
N GLY A 65 -19.01 23.27 43.49
CA GLY A 65 -19.60 22.28 42.60
C GLY A 65 -20.88 22.76 41.93
N ILE A 66 -21.72 21.82 41.47
CA ILE A 66 -23.13 22.09 41.15
C ILE A 66 -23.92 21.69 42.40
N ASP A 67 -24.74 22.59 42.95
CA ASP A 67 -25.55 22.37 44.15
C ASP A 67 -24.73 22.10 45.45
N CYS A 68 -23.40 22.31 45.46
CA CYS A 68 -22.53 21.93 46.58
C CYS A 68 -21.26 22.82 46.75
N GLY A 69 -20.69 22.78 47.96
CA GLY A 69 -19.52 23.57 48.37
C GLY A 69 -19.83 25.05 48.70
N GLY A 70 -18.86 25.79 49.25
CA GLY A 70 -19.08 27.17 49.70
C GLY A 70 -20.10 27.26 50.85
N SER A 71 -21.22 27.94 50.62
CA SER A 71 -22.34 28.00 51.59
C SER A 71 -23.27 26.77 51.56
N CYS A 72 -23.08 25.87 50.58
CA CYS A 72 -23.85 24.63 50.44
C CYS A 72 -23.18 23.44 51.15
N PRO A 73 -23.86 22.28 51.29
CA PRO A 73 -23.24 21.07 51.82
C PRO A 73 -21.98 20.69 51.03
N ALA A 74 -21.02 20.07 51.73
CA ALA A 74 -19.77 19.64 51.11
C ALA A 74 -20.03 18.64 49.97
N CYS A 75 -19.33 18.81 48.86
CA CYS A 75 -19.45 18.03 47.65
C CYS A 75 -18.95 16.59 47.82
N ASP A 76 -19.55 15.69 47.04
CA ASP A 76 -19.06 14.33 46.81
C ASP A 76 -17.76 14.33 45.97
N ASP A 77 -17.01 13.23 46.02
CA ASP A 77 -15.72 13.08 45.35
C ASP A 77 -15.79 13.32 43.83
N GLY A 78 -14.70 13.86 43.26
CA GLY A 78 -14.61 14.27 41.85
C GLY A 78 -15.27 15.61 41.52
N SER A 79 -16.15 16.13 42.38
CA SER A 79 -16.80 17.44 42.22
C SER A 79 -15.79 18.60 42.28
N PRO A 80 -16.06 19.75 41.63
CA PRO A 80 -15.15 20.89 41.72
C PRO A 80 -15.18 21.58 43.09
N CYS A 81 -14.02 22.07 43.54
CA CYS A 81 -13.80 22.70 44.85
C CYS A 81 -12.83 23.89 44.75
N ILE A 82 -12.79 24.72 45.79
CA ILE A 82 -11.82 25.82 45.94
C ILE A 82 -11.02 25.67 47.25
N ALA A 83 -11.63 25.15 48.30
CA ALA A 83 -11.06 24.90 49.62
C ALA A 83 -11.34 23.46 50.09
N ALA A 84 -10.58 23.01 51.10
CA ALA A 84 -10.72 21.68 51.69
C ALA A 84 -12.14 21.43 52.22
N GLU A 85 -12.71 22.43 52.87
CA GLU A 85 -14.03 22.39 53.52
C GLU A 85 -15.20 22.28 52.53
N ASP A 86 -14.97 22.51 51.24
CA ASP A 86 -15.95 22.28 50.17
C ASP A 86 -16.20 20.78 49.91
N CYS A 87 -15.34 19.89 50.42
CA CYS A 87 -15.32 18.46 50.10
C CYS A 87 -15.65 17.60 51.33
N GLN A 88 -16.43 16.53 51.16
CA GLN A 88 -16.74 15.61 52.26
C GLN A 88 -15.48 14.89 52.81
N SER A 89 -14.50 14.65 51.94
CA SER A 89 -13.18 14.13 52.29
C SER A 89 -12.27 15.13 53.02
N LEU A 90 -12.62 16.42 53.05
CA LEU A 90 -11.75 17.53 53.44
C LEU A 90 -10.49 17.68 52.55
N VAL A 91 -10.43 17.02 51.38
CA VAL A 91 -9.28 17.09 50.46
C VAL A 91 -9.69 17.71 49.13
N CYS A 92 -9.31 18.98 48.94
CA CYS A 92 -9.47 19.70 47.68
C CYS A 92 -8.10 19.85 46.99
N SER A 93 -7.90 19.17 45.86
CA SER A 93 -6.63 19.22 45.11
C SER A 93 -6.89 19.39 43.61
N ARG A 94 -6.05 20.21 42.96
CA ARG A 94 -6.17 20.58 41.54
C ARG A 94 -7.57 21.11 41.14
N GLY A 95 -8.35 21.62 42.10
CA GLY A 95 -9.71 22.13 41.91
C GLY A 95 -10.81 21.06 41.92
N ARG A 96 -10.54 19.84 42.41
CA ARG A 96 -11.54 18.78 42.63
C ARG A 96 -11.42 18.16 44.02
N CYS A 97 -12.55 17.72 44.56
CA CYS A 97 -12.60 16.87 45.74
C CYS A 97 -11.98 15.51 45.41
N LEU A 98 -11.00 15.08 46.21
CA LEU A 98 -10.43 13.75 46.11
C LEU A 98 -11.12 12.80 47.10
N VAL A 99 -11.13 11.51 46.77
CA VAL A 99 -11.58 10.44 47.66
C VAL A 99 -10.71 10.42 48.92
N PRO A 100 -11.27 10.18 50.13
CA PRO A 100 -10.51 9.89 51.34
C PRO A 100 -9.41 8.84 51.12
N SER A 101 -8.20 9.09 51.62
CA SER A 101 -7.04 8.22 51.37
C SER A 101 -6.16 8.11 52.62
N CYS A 102 -5.76 6.87 52.96
CA CYS A 102 -4.88 6.52 54.08
C CYS A 102 -3.42 7.02 53.98
N MET A 103 -3.18 8.14 53.28
CA MET A 103 -1.89 8.81 53.00
C MET A 103 -2.07 10.29 52.62
N ASP A 104 -3.20 10.93 52.96
CA ASP A 104 -3.53 12.31 52.59
C ASP A 104 -3.26 13.37 53.69
N GLU A 105 -2.72 12.93 54.83
CA GLU A 105 -2.42 13.69 56.05
C GLU A 105 -3.67 14.24 56.78
N VAL A 106 -4.89 13.86 56.36
CA VAL A 106 -6.15 14.34 56.93
C VAL A 106 -6.98 13.19 57.47
N ARG A 107 -7.25 13.20 58.78
CA ARG A 107 -8.21 12.28 59.38
C ARG A 107 -9.62 12.48 58.79
N ASN A 108 -9.98 11.62 57.84
CA ASN A 108 -11.24 11.59 57.12
C ASN A 108 -11.79 10.15 57.06
N GLY A 109 -12.74 9.86 56.16
CA GLY A 109 -13.27 8.50 55.99
C GLY A 109 -13.76 7.83 57.29
N ASP A 110 -13.29 6.61 57.55
CA ASP A 110 -13.51 5.85 58.77
C ASP A 110 -12.30 5.84 59.73
N GLU A 111 -11.32 6.73 59.49
CA GLU A 111 -10.03 6.74 60.16
C GLU A 111 -10.07 7.08 61.67
N THR A 112 -9.15 6.45 62.40
CA THR A 112 -9.05 6.58 63.86
C THR A 112 -7.91 7.48 64.33
N GLY A 113 -6.78 7.52 63.62
CA GLY A 113 -5.78 8.59 63.63
C GLY A 113 -5.86 9.41 62.33
N ALA A 114 -4.83 10.16 61.96
CA ALA A 114 -4.67 10.62 60.58
C ALA A 114 -4.00 9.51 59.75
N ASP A 115 -4.52 9.20 58.57
CA ASP A 115 -4.02 8.17 57.65
C ASP A 115 -4.08 6.72 58.22
N CYS A 116 -4.79 6.47 59.33
CA CYS A 116 -4.66 5.19 60.05
C CYS A 116 -5.89 4.69 60.85
N GLY A 117 -6.02 3.36 60.90
CA GLY A 117 -7.10 2.60 61.50
C GLY A 117 -8.44 2.73 60.76
N GLY A 118 -9.44 1.94 61.16
CA GLY A 118 -10.59 1.67 60.29
C GLY A 118 -10.18 0.62 59.24
N ASP A 119 -10.53 0.86 57.98
CA ASP A 119 -10.04 0.09 56.82
C ASP A 119 -8.59 0.47 56.42
N CYS A 120 -8.01 1.53 57.01
CA CYS A 120 -6.62 1.95 56.83
C CYS A 120 -5.60 1.18 57.70
N PRO A 121 -4.28 1.24 57.42
CA PRO A 121 -3.24 0.56 58.20
C PRO A 121 -3.25 0.90 59.70
N LEU A 122 -2.73 -0.01 60.54
CA LEU A 122 -2.76 0.16 61.99
C LEU A 122 -1.98 1.41 62.46
N CYS A 123 -2.56 2.15 63.40
CA CYS A 123 -2.02 3.42 63.86
C CYS A 123 -0.70 3.28 64.63
N PRO A 124 0.30 4.14 64.33
CA PRO A 124 1.58 4.19 65.04
C PRO A 124 1.46 4.77 66.46
N GLY A 125 2.55 4.69 67.22
CA GLY A 125 2.63 5.16 68.60
C GLY A 125 2.41 6.66 68.76
N GLY A 126 1.29 7.04 69.39
CA GLY A 126 0.91 8.43 69.66
C GLY A 126 -0.34 8.89 68.90
N GLU A 127 -0.75 8.18 67.85
CA GLU A 127 -1.98 8.46 67.11
C GLU A 127 -3.24 8.14 67.91
N THR A 128 -4.36 8.78 67.57
CA THR A 128 -5.62 8.57 68.29
C THR A 128 -6.26 7.22 67.96
N CYS A 129 -6.92 6.62 68.94
CA CYS A 129 -7.53 5.30 68.83
C CYS A 129 -8.77 5.16 69.70
N THR A 130 -9.63 4.20 69.36
CA THR A 130 -10.85 3.85 70.07
C THR A 130 -10.85 2.41 70.58
N SER A 131 -10.16 1.49 69.91
CA SER A 131 -9.95 0.11 70.34
C SER A 131 -8.48 -0.34 70.22
N ASN A 132 -8.14 -1.48 70.82
CA ASN A 132 -6.78 -2.02 70.77
C ASN A 132 -6.37 -2.50 69.38
N ASP A 133 -7.34 -2.96 68.58
CA ASP A 133 -7.12 -3.62 67.31
C ASP A 133 -6.85 -2.60 66.18
N GLU A 134 -6.95 -1.30 66.49
CA GLU A 134 -6.58 -0.16 65.62
C GLU A 134 -5.10 0.25 65.77
N CYS A 135 -4.39 -0.22 66.80
CA CYS A 135 -3.02 0.21 67.09
C CYS A 135 -1.98 -0.84 66.68
N LEU A 136 -0.86 -0.41 66.11
CA LEU A 136 0.29 -1.26 65.76
C LEU A 136 0.85 -2.03 66.97
N SER A 137 0.74 -1.47 68.17
CA SER A 137 1.14 -2.13 69.44
C SER A 137 0.08 -3.06 70.05
N GLY A 138 -1.09 -3.19 69.42
CA GLY A 138 -2.27 -3.88 69.98
C GLY A 138 -2.80 -3.26 71.27
N ARG A 139 -2.50 -1.97 71.55
CA ARG A 139 -2.78 -1.30 72.83
C ARG A 139 -3.14 0.17 72.66
N CYS A 140 -4.44 0.45 72.64
CA CYS A 140 -4.98 1.78 72.82
C CYS A 140 -5.04 2.13 74.31
N ARG A 141 -4.36 3.19 74.75
CA ARG A 141 -4.28 3.54 76.17
C ARG A 141 -4.57 5.03 76.42
N GLY A 142 -5.83 5.30 76.75
CA GLY A 142 -6.29 6.65 77.08
C GLY A 142 -6.77 7.46 75.88
N GLY A 143 -7.01 6.79 74.74
CA GLY A 143 -7.38 7.41 73.47
C GLY A 143 -6.19 7.58 72.51
N GLU A 144 -4.98 7.16 72.91
CA GLU A 144 -3.74 7.23 72.12
C GLU A 144 -3.11 5.83 72.03
N CYS A 145 -2.55 5.47 70.87
CA CYS A 145 -1.83 4.22 70.67
C CYS A 145 -0.50 4.22 71.43
N ALA A 146 -0.20 3.14 72.16
CA ALA A 146 1.13 2.98 72.74
C ALA A 146 2.16 2.71 71.64
N ALA A 147 3.40 3.19 71.81
CA ALA A 147 4.51 2.83 70.92
C ALA A 147 4.73 1.31 70.89
N SER A 148 4.95 0.78 69.69
CA SER A 148 5.24 -0.63 69.42
C SER A 148 6.74 -0.94 69.50
N THR A 149 7.16 -2.16 69.16
CA THR A 149 8.59 -2.46 68.94
C THR A 149 9.04 -1.98 67.56
N CYS A 150 8.13 -2.03 66.57
CA CYS A 150 8.28 -1.65 65.15
C CYS A 150 8.65 -0.17 64.90
N GLU A 151 9.06 0.55 65.94
CA GLU A 151 9.27 2.00 65.98
C GLU A 151 10.38 2.37 66.99
N ASP A 152 11.06 1.39 67.60
CA ASP A 152 11.94 1.59 68.76
C ASP A 152 13.44 1.74 68.41
N GLY A 153 13.78 1.57 67.13
CA GLY A 153 15.13 1.67 66.58
C GLY A 153 15.93 0.38 66.70
N ARG A 154 15.26 -0.77 66.89
CA ARG A 154 15.92 -2.06 67.18
C ARG A 154 15.08 -3.24 66.73
N GLN A 155 15.65 -4.08 65.86
CA GLN A 155 15.14 -5.40 65.49
C GLN A 155 14.78 -6.25 66.73
N ASN A 156 13.50 -6.25 67.14
CA ASN A 156 12.98 -7.02 68.26
C ASN A 156 11.50 -7.40 68.08
N GLY A 157 10.86 -8.01 69.07
CA GLY A 157 9.48 -8.52 68.91
C GLY A 157 9.36 -9.59 67.82
N GLU A 158 8.55 -9.31 66.78
CA GLU A 158 8.36 -10.15 65.60
C GLU A 158 9.12 -9.65 64.35
N GLU A 159 9.87 -8.55 64.46
CA GLU A 159 10.55 -7.89 63.34
C GLU A 159 11.60 -8.78 62.65
N THR A 160 11.68 -8.67 61.33
CA THR A 160 12.68 -9.40 60.53
C THR A 160 13.88 -8.56 60.15
N ASP A 161 13.77 -7.24 60.10
CA ASP A 161 14.89 -6.27 60.20
C ASP A 161 14.50 -5.11 61.14
N ILE A 162 15.37 -4.12 61.37
CA ILE A 162 15.12 -3.03 62.32
C ILE A 162 13.80 -2.31 61.99
N ASP A 163 12.85 -2.35 62.93
CA ASP A 163 11.56 -1.68 62.86
C ASP A 163 10.64 -2.13 61.69
N CYS A 164 10.90 -3.29 61.05
CA CYS A 164 10.08 -3.79 59.92
C CYS A 164 9.97 -5.33 59.82
N GLY A 165 8.95 -5.78 59.09
CA GLY A 165 8.67 -7.18 58.78
C GLY A 165 8.06 -7.98 59.95
N GLY A 166 7.73 -9.24 59.70
CA GLY A 166 6.88 -10.04 60.58
C GLY A 166 5.40 -9.74 60.41
N SER A 167 4.54 -10.34 61.26
CA SER A 167 3.08 -10.27 61.08
C SER A 167 2.42 -8.98 61.58
N LEU A 168 3.18 -8.14 62.29
CA LEU A 168 2.66 -6.97 63.01
C LEU A 168 3.24 -5.64 62.51
N CYS A 169 4.49 -5.63 62.03
CA CYS A 169 5.18 -4.40 61.61
C CYS A 169 5.01 -4.13 60.11
N PRO A 170 5.24 -2.88 59.66
CA PRO A 170 5.24 -2.56 58.23
C PRO A 170 6.26 -3.41 57.45
N PRO A 171 5.98 -3.80 56.20
CA PRO A 171 6.90 -4.60 55.40
C PRO A 171 8.21 -3.86 55.12
N CYS A 172 9.30 -4.60 55.10
CA CYS A 172 10.65 -4.12 54.86
C CYS A 172 10.89 -3.72 53.39
N GLY A 173 11.66 -2.65 53.19
CA GLY A 173 12.16 -2.24 51.88
C GLY A 173 13.29 -3.13 51.34
N GLY A 174 13.61 -2.96 50.05
CA GLY A 174 14.64 -3.75 49.37
C GLY A 174 16.03 -3.64 50.02
N GLY A 175 16.70 -4.79 50.19
CA GLY A 175 18.01 -4.93 50.84
C GLY A 175 17.97 -5.21 52.35
N LEU A 176 16.77 -5.24 52.95
CA LEU A 176 16.57 -5.58 54.37
C LEU A 176 16.22 -7.07 54.56
N SER A 177 16.39 -7.56 55.78
CA SER A 177 16.26 -8.96 56.17
C SER A 177 14.78 -9.42 56.26
N CYS A 178 14.50 -10.64 55.80
CA CYS A 178 13.15 -11.21 55.75
C CYS A 178 13.14 -12.73 56.01
N THR A 179 11.94 -13.26 56.30
CA THR A 179 11.70 -14.69 56.57
C THR A 179 10.56 -15.28 55.74
N SER A 180 9.56 -14.47 55.37
CA SER A 180 8.55 -14.76 54.36
C SER A 180 8.47 -13.62 53.34
N ARG A 181 7.71 -13.83 52.27
CA ARG A 181 7.51 -12.82 51.22
C ARG A 181 6.68 -11.62 51.71
N GLU A 182 5.76 -11.85 52.64
CA GLU A 182 4.90 -10.84 53.24
C GLU A 182 5.69 -9.84 54.11
N ASP A 183 6.90 -10.21 54.55
CA ASP A 183 7.83 -9.30 55.23
C ASP A 183 8.39 -8.19 54.30
N CYS A 184 8.13 -8.23 52.99
CA CYS A 184 8.77 -7.37 51.98
C CYS A 184 7.76 -6.56 51.18
N VAL A 185 8.05 -5.27 50.93
CA VAL A 185 7.23 -4.38 50.08
C VAL A 185 7.11 -4.93 48.65
N SER A 186 8.16 -5.59 48.14
CA SER A 186 8.17 -6.25 46.83
C SER A 186 7.42 -7.57 46.77
N LEU A 187 6.93 -8.09 47.90
CA LEU A 187 6.40 -9.44 48.04
C LEU A 187 7.40 -10.54 47.59
N ILE A 188 8.71 -10.25 47.65
CA ILE A 188 9.80 -11.17 47.28
C ILE A 188 10.88 -11.15 48.36
N CYS A 189 10.94 -12.24 49.12
CA CYS A 189 12.03 -12.54 50.04
C CYS A 189 12.99 -13.57 49.40
N ALA A 190 14.13 -13.11 48.88
CA ALA A 190 15.13 -13.93 48.20
C ALA A 190 16.38 -14.11 49.07
N ASP A 191 16.78 -15.36 49.33
CA ASP A 191 17.92 -15.71 50.19
C ASP A 191 17.92 -15.02 51.58
N GLY A 192 16.72 -14.73 52.12
CA GLY A 192 16.52 -14.06 53.41
C GLY A 192 16.66 -12.53 53.35
N THR A 193 16.66 -11.94 52.17
CA THR A 193 16.68 -10.48 51.94
C THR A 193 15.54 -10.06 51.00
N CYS A 194 14.86 -8.95 51.28
CA CYS A 194 13.86 -8.38 50.38
C CYS A 194 14.53 -7.87 49.10
N THR A 195 14.02 -8.23 47.92
CA THR A 195 14.47 -7.59 46.67
C THR A 195 13.84 -6.20 46.54
N MET A 196 14.46 -5.32 45.74
CA MET A 196 13.70 -4.20 45.19
C MET A 196 12.64 -4.76 44.23
N PRO A 197 11.42 -4.20 44.20
CA PRO A 197 10.42 -4.57 43.22
C PRO A 197 10.84 -4.11 41.81
N ALA A 198 10.43 -4.84 40.79
CA ALA A 198 10.74 -4.51 39.39
C ALA A 198 9.69 -5.07 38.43
N CYS A 199 9.46 -4.37 37.31
CA CYS A 199 8.51 -4.69 36.23
C CYS A 199 8.79 -5.98 35.43
N ASN A 200 9.52 -6.94 36.00
CA ASN A 200 9.84 -8.24 35.43
C ASN A 200 10.24 -9.29 36.51
N ASP A 201 9.76 -9.10 37.74
CA ASP A 201 10.04 -9.97 38.89
C ASP A 201 9.00 -11.09 39.11
N ARG A 202 7.91 -11.08 38.30
CA ARG A 202 6.78 -12.02 38.24
C ARG A 202 5.81 -11.93 39.41
N VAL A 203 5.76 -10.80 40.09
CA VAL A 203 4.80 -10.54 41.17
C VAL A 203 4.17 -9.18 40.93
N GLN A 204 2.84 -9.14 40.83
CA GLN A 204 2.09 -7.88 40.78
C GLN A 204 2.38 -7.05 42.03
N ASN A 205 3.22 -6.02 41.89
CA ASN A 205 3.69 -5.16 42.96
C ASN A 205 3.90 -3.72 42.43
N GLN A 206 4.29 -2.78 43.31
CA GLN A 206 4.30 -1.34 43.00
C GLN A 206 2.93 -0.86 42.48
N ASP A 207 2.88 -0.26 41.29
CA ASP A 207 1.69 0.24 40.61
C ASP A 207 1.25 -0.62 39.41
N GLU A 208 1.75 -1.86 39.29
CA GLU A 208 1.36 -2.79 38.23
C GLU A 208 -0.14 -3.16 38.29
N THR A 209 -0.85 -2.95 37.18
CA THR A 209 -2.26 -3.38 37.02
C THR A 209 -2.37 -4.87 36.66
N SER A 210 -1.31 -5.46 36.11
CA SER A 210 -1.16 -6.90 35.90
C SER A 210 0.30 -7.30 36.10
N VAL A 211 0.57 -8.57 36.42
CA VAL A 211 1.92 -9.07 36.69
C VAL A 211 2.91 -8.67 35.59
N ASP A 212 3.98 -7.96 35.99
CA ASP A 212 5.06 -7.43 35.15
C ASP A 212 4.66 -6.30 34.16
N CYS A 213 3.48 -5.66 34.29
CA CYS A 213 3.04 -4.59 33.38
C CYS A 213 1.97 -3.62 33.93
N GLY A 214 1.78 -2.51 33.22
CA GLY A 214 0.78 -1.48 33.53
C GLY A 214 1.18 -0.54 34.66
N GLY A 215 0.35 0.44 34.96
CA GLY A 215 0.68 1.52 35.88
C GLY A 215 1.53 2.62 35.22
N SER A 216 2.06 3.51 36.06
CA SER A 216 2.82 4.69 35.66
C SER A 216 4.33 4.45 35.52
N ILE A 217 4.85 3.37 36.13
CA ILE A 217 6.29 3.05 36.18
C ILE A 217 6.66 1.95 35.16
N CYS A 218 5.78 0.97 34.96
CA CYS A 218 6.07 -0.20 34.14
C CYS A 218 5.59 -0.05 32.68
N PRO A 219 6.11 -0.87 31.74
CA PRO A 219 5.59 -0.88 30.37
C PRO A 219 4.12 -1.27 30.33
N GLY A 220 3.38 -0.74 29.36
CA GLY A 220 2.00 -1.13 29.13
C GLY A 220 1.83 -2.64 28.94
N CYS A 221 0.66 -3.13 29.33
CA CYS A 221 0.24 -4.50 29.25
C CYS A 221 -0.27 -4.88 27.85
N ARG A 222 -0.08 -6.15 27.49
CA ARG A 222 -0.64 -6.74 26.28
C ARG A 222 -2.13 -7.01 26.41
N ASP A 223 -2.77 -7.14 25.26
CA ASP A 223 -4.18 -7.48 25.13
C ASP A 223 -4.61 -8.66 26.02
N GLY A 224 -5.77 -8.53 26.66
CA GLY A 224 -6.34 -9.49 27.61
C GLY A 224 -5.74 -9.49 29.02
N LEU A 225 -4.72 -8.65 29.30
CA LEU A 225 -4.23 -8.40 30.67
C LEU A 225 -4.99 -7.23 31.33
N ALA A 226 -4.90 -7.14 32.66
CA ALA A 226 -5.69 -6.18 33.44
C ALA A 226 -5.12 -4.75 33.42
N CYS A 227 -6.02 -3.78 33.39
CA CYS A 227 -5.75 -2.34 33.36
C CYS A 227 -6.80 -1.59 34.18
N ASP A 228 -6.45 -0.41 34.69
CA ASP A 228 -7.35 0.54 35.33
C ASP A 228 -7.59 1.79 34.46
N ILE A 229 -6.59 2.16 33.63
CA ILE A 229 -6.62 3.26 32.66
C ILE A 229 -6.01 2.86 31.30
N ASP A 230 -6.31 3.61 30.25
CA ASP A 230 -5.81 3.38 28.89
C ASP A 230 -4.27 3.22 28.81
N ALA A 231 -3.53 4.07 29.53
CA ALA A 231 -2.07 4.09 29.54
C ALA A 231 -1.43 2.84 30.16
N ASP A 232 -2.21 1.99 30.84
CA ASP A 232 -1.72 0.70 31.35
C ASP A 232 -1.54 -0.34 30.24
N CYS A 233 -1.91 -0.04 28.99
CA CYS A 233 -1.91 -0.97 27.85
C CYS A 233 -0.86 -0.57 26.79
N GLU A 234 -0.24 -1.55 26.11
CA GLU A 234 0.75 -1.32 25.02
C GLU A 234 0.18 -0.48 23.85
N ASN A 235 -1.14 -0.31 23.80
CA ASN A 235 -1.93 0.26 22.71
C ASN A 235 -2.81 1.47 23.13
N ASP A 236 -2.67 1.98 24.36
CA ASP A 236 -3.48 3.06 24.94
C ASP A 236 -5.02 2.78 24.92
N ARG A 237 -5.47 1.54 25.14
CA ARG A 237 -6.90 1.17 25.21
C ARG A 237 -7.24 0.18 26.33
N CYS A 238 -7.92 0.65 27.37
CA CYS A 238 -8.48 -0.16 28.45
C CYS A 238 -10.01 -0.20 28.37
N LEU A 239 -10.62 -1.39 28.33
CA LEU A 239 -12.08 -1.57 28.34
C LEU A 239 -12.51 -2.67 29.31
N ASP A 240 -13.50 -2.37 30.15
CA ASP A 240 -14.03 -3.28 31.17
C ASP A 240 -12.95 -3.93 32.08
N GLY A 241 -11.83 -3.23 32.28
CA GLY A 241 -10.69 -3.66 33.10
C GLY A 241 -9.70 -4.59 32.38
N GLY A 242 -9.78 -4.72 31.05
CA GLY A 242 -8.81 -5.44 30.23
C GLY A 242 -8.26 -4.60 29.08
N CYS A 243 -6.98 -4.77 28.76
CA CYS A 243 -6.38 -4.17 27.56
C CYS A 243 -6.98 -4.82 26.31
N ILE A 244 -7.41 -3.99 25.36
CA ILE A 244 -8.09 -4.46 24.14
C ILE A 244 -7.44 -3.90 22.88
N SER A 245 -7.44 -4.67 21.79
CA SER A 245 -6.92 -4.19 20.51
C SER A 245 -7.69 -4.78 19.34
N CYS A 246 -7.53 -4.17 18.15
CA CYS A 246 -8.02 -4.70 16.89
C CYS A 246 -7.31 -5.99 16.41
N MET A 247 -6.59 -6.71 17.29
CA MET A 247 -5.86 -7.96 17.01
C MET A 247 -5.90 -8.96 18.19
N ASP A 248 -6.78 -8.77 19.17
CA ASP A 248 -6.87 -9.58 20.39
C ASP A 248 -7.70 -10.88 20.25
N ARG A 249 -8.31 -11.08 19.08
CA ARG A 249 -9.08 -12.24 18.63
C ARG A 249 -10.43 -12.45 19.31
N VAL A 250 -10.98 -11.42 19.93
CA VAL A 250 -12.40 -11.40 20.28
C VAL A 250 -13.14 -10.34 19.45
N THR A 251 -14.36 -10.01 19.84
CA THR A 251 -15.10 -8.86 19.29
C THR A 251 -15.43 -7.97 20.49
N ASN A 252 -14.71 -6.86 20.64
CA ASN A 252 -14.86 -5.93 21.74
C ASN A 252 -14.66 -4.47 21.27
N GLY A 253 -14.77 -3.50 22.19
CA GLY A 253 -14.60 -2.09 21.84
C GLY A 253 -15.57 -1.62 20.75
N ASP A 254 -15.01 -1.12 19.66
CA ASP A 254 -15.75 -0.59 18.51
C ASP A 254 -15.90 -1.61 17.36
N GLU A 255 -15.35 -2.82 17.51
CA GLU A 255 -15.31 -3.84 16.46
C GLU A 255 -16.70 -4.35 16.09
N THR A 256 -16.89 -4.65 14.80
CA THR A 256 -18.11 -5.30 14.29
C THR A 256 -17.87 -6.74 13.86
N GLY A 257 -16.62 -7.09 13.55
CA GLY A 257 -16.15 -8.46 13.36
C GLY A 257 -15.20 -8.88 14.50
N VAL A 258 -14.41 -9.93 14.26
CA VAL A 258 -13.27 -10.27 15.13
C VAL A 258 -12.05 -9.60 14.53
N ASP A 259 -11.32 -8.81 15.32
CA ASP A 259 -10.13 -8.06 14.89
C ASP A 259 -10.41 -6.99 13.78
N CYS A 260 -11.66 -6.55 13.61
CA CYS A 260 -12.04 -5.66 12.49
C CYS A 260 -13.37 -4.89 12.66
N GLY A 261 -13.51 -3.83 11.85
CA GLY A 261 -14.73 -3.03 11.69
C GLY A 261 -14.90 -1.89 12.69
N GLY A 262 -15.92 -1.06 12.49
CA GLY A 262 -16.15 0.13 13.30
C GLY A 262 -15.24 1.31 12.92
N VAL A 263 -15.10 2.27 13.84
CA VAL A 263 -14.44 3.57 13.56
C VAL A 263 -12.94 3.63 13.89
N VAL A 264 -12.41 2.59 14.54
CA VAL A 264 -11.01 2.55 15.03
C VAL A 264 -10.19 1.45 14.35
N CYS A 265 -10.80 0.32 14.04
CA CYS A 265 -10.11 -0.84 13.46
C CYS A 265 -10.16 -0.82 11.92
N GLU A 266 -9.32 -1.65 11.29
CA GLU A 266 -9.36 -1.84 9.83
C GLU A 266 -10.67 -2.50 9.41
N ALA A 267 -11.09 -2.26 8.17
CA ALA A 267 -12.34 -2.80 7.65
C ALA A 267 -12.28 -4.33 7.55
N CYS A 268 -13.40 -4.97 7.85
CA CYS A 268 -13.58 -6.42 7.83
C CYS A 268 -13.55 -6.99 6.41
N ALA A 269 -12.93 -8.15 6.26
CA ALA A 269 -12.94 -8.94 5.04
C ALA A 269 -14.25 -9.74 4.89
N ASP A 270 -14.48 -10.28 3.69
CA ASP A 270 -15.72 -11.00 3.35
C ASP A 270 -16.03 -12.16 4.32
N GLY A 271 -17.30 -12.24 4.71
CA GLY A 271 -17.81 -13.22 5.67
C GLY A 271 -17.51 -12.91 7.15
N GLN A 272 -16.83 -11.80 7.47
CA GLN A 272 -16.73 -11.26 8.84
C GLN A 272 -17.92 -10.34 9.18
N GLY A 273 -18.08 -9.99 10.47
CA GLY A 273 -19.24 -9.26 10.97
C GLY A 273 -19.22 -7.75 10.70
N CYS A 274 -20.38 -7.17 10.41
CA CYS A 274 -20.55 -5.74 10.15
C CYS A 274 -21.88 -5.19 10.68
N LEU A 275 -21.96 -3.88 10.86
CA LEU A 275 -23.18 -3.14 11.20
C LEU A 275 -23.55 -2.09 10.14
N VAL A 276 -22.57 -1.54 9.43
CA VAL A 276 -22.71 -0.60 8.31
C VAL A 276 -21.73 -0.94 7.19
N ASP A 277 -22.03 -0.46 5.97
CA ASP A 277 -21.20 -0.66 4.78
C ASP A 277 -19.73 -0.28 4.96
N GLY A 278 -19.46 0.80 5.72
CA GLY A 278 -18.11 1.27 6.01
C GLY A 278 -17.29 0.38 6.95
N ASP A 279 -17.89 -0.67 7.53
CA ASP A 279 -17.17 -1.66 8.32
C ASP A 279 -16.47 -2.72 7.43
N CYS A 280 -16.70 -2.72 6.11
CA CYS A 280 -16.28 -3.77 5.18
C CYS A 280 -15.30 -3.27 4.11
N GLU A 281 -14.27 -4.06 3.77
CA GLU A 281 -13.32 -3.72 2.68
C GLU A 281 -14.05 -3.48 1.35
N GLY A 282 -15.07 -4.31 1.06
CA GLY A 282 -15.94 -4.19 -0.12
C GLY A 282 -17.00 -3.09 -0.05
N MET A 283 -17.06 -2.30 1.03
CA MET A 283 -18.06 -1.25 1.25
C MET A 283 -19.53 -1.74 1.17
N ALA A 284 -19.80 -3.01 1.51
CA ALA A 284 -21.13 -3.61 1.49
C ALA A 284 -21.35 -4.53 2.70
N CYS A 285 -22.36 -4.22 3.51
CA CYS A 285 -22.75 -4.99 4.68
C CYS A 285 -24.15 -5.60 4.50
N GLU A 286 -24.25 -6.87 4.10
CA GLU A 286 -25.53 -7.56 3.92
C GLU A 286 -25.79 -8.57 5.05
N SER A 287 -26.98 -8.47 5.66
CA SER A 287 -27.42 -9.36 6.75
C SER A 287 -26.48 -9.44 7.97
N GLY A 288 -25.62 -8.44 8.15
CA GLY A 288 -24.62 -8.37 9.22
C GLY A 288 -23.30 -9.08 8.91
N LEU A 289 -23.05 -9.41 7.64
CA LEU A 289 -21.78 -9.91 7.14
C LEU A 289 -21.25 -9.02 6.00
N CYS A 290 -19.93 -8.86 5.94
CA CYS A 290 -19.27 -8.25 4.80
C CYS A 290 -19.37 -9.19 3.59
N VAL A 291 -19.64 -8.59 2.44
CA VAL A 291 -19.88 -9.28 1.17
C VAL A 291 -19.20 -8.50 0.04
N SER A 292 -18.77 -9.20 -1.01
CA SER A 292 -18.13 -8.57 -2.17
C SER A 292 -18.36 -9.36 -3.45
N CYS A 293 -18.09 -8.70 -4.59
CA CYS A 293 -18.09 -9.26 -5.94
C CYS A 293 -16.94 -10.27 -6.19
N SER A 294 -16.51 -11.02 -5.17
CA SER A 294 -15.39 -11.98 -5.19
C SER A 294 -15.46 -13.04 -4.06
N ASP A 295 -16.57 -13.10 -3.30
CA ASP A 295 -16.73 -14.01 -2.16
C ASP A 295 -17.20 -15.45 -2.53
N ARG A 296 -17.44 -15.68 -3.82
CA ARG A 296 -17.89 -16.93 -4.46
C ARG A 296 -19.30 -17.39 -4.06
N THR A 297 -20.13 -16.46 -3.62
CA THR A 297 -21.56 -16.69 -3.46
C THR A 297 -22.35 -15.86 -4.48
N THR A 298 -23.68 -15.85 -4.40
CA THR A 298 -24.51 -14.94 -5.19
C THR A 298 -25.30 -14.12 -4.18
N ASN A 299 -24.85 -12.90 -3.92
CA ASN A 299 -25.42 -11.99 -2.91
C ASN A 299 -25.49 -10.54 -3.43
N GLN A 300 -25.82 -9.57 -2.58
CA GLN A 300 -26.06 -8.18 -2.98
C GLN A 300 -27.07 -8.08 -4.14
N ASP A 301 -26.66 -7.51 -5.28
CA ASP A 301 -27.46 -7.42 -6.51
C ASP A 301 -26.89 -8.25 -7.68
N GLU A 302 -25.94 -9.15 -7.39
CA GLU A 302 -25.34 -10.08 -8.36
C GLU A 302 -26.39 -10.95 -9.08
N THR A 303 -26.10 -11.28 -10.34
CA THR A 303 -26.95 -12.16 -11.15
C THR A 303 -26.36 -13.55 -11.40
N ASP A 304 -25.05 -13.69 -11.26
CA ASP A 304 -24.36 -14.97 -11.08
C ASP A 304 -23.23 -14.79 -10.05
N VAL A 305 -22.56 -15.86 -9.66
CA VAL A 305 -21.49 -15.83 -8.65
C VAL A 305 -20.38 -14.84 -9.04
N ASP A 306 -20.08 -13.89 -8.14
CA ASP A 306 -19.05 -12.85 -8.28
C ASP A 306 -19.32 -11.83 -9.43
N CYS A 307 -20.54 -11.72 -9.98
CA CYS A 307 -20.79 -10.81 -11.12
C CYS A 307 -22.27 -10.38 -11.36
N GLY A 308 -22.40 -9.30 -12.15
CA GLY A 308 -23.67 -8.77 -12.63
C GLY A 308 -24.36 -7.83 -11.64
N GLY A 309 -25.54 -7.32 -12.01
CA GLY A 309 -26.21 -6.31 -11.21
C GLY A 309 -25.71 -4.90 -11.51
N THR A 310 -25.78 -4.02 -10.50
CA THR A 310 -25.40 -2.60 -10.60
C THR A 310 -24.21 -2.23 -9.72
N VAL A 311 -23.81 -3.09 -8.78
CA VAL A 311 -22.63 -2.90 -7.94
C VAL A 311 -21.40 -3.64 -8.50
N CYS A 312 -21.58 -4.86 -9.00
CA CYS A 312 -20.48 -5.72 -9.43
C CYS A 312 -20.14 -5.60 -10.92
N ASP A 313 -18.93 -6.06 -11.26
CA ASP A 313 -18.48 -6.16 -12.66
C ASP A 313 -19.42 -7.07 -13.46
N ALA A 314 -19.62 -6.73 -14.73
CA ALA A 314 -20.52 -7.47 -15.61
C ALA A 314 -20.05 -8.93 -15.81
N CYS A 315 -21.00 -9.85 -15.83
CA CYS A 315 -20.79 -11.28 -16.02
C CYS A 315 -20.24 -11.61 -17.42
N ARG A 316 -19.44 -12.68 -17.45
CA ARG A 316 -18.93 -13.29 -18.69
C ARG A 316 -20.04 -14.06 -19.41
N ASN A 317 -19.88 -14.25 -20.72
CA ASN A 317 -20.80 -15.06 -21.51
C ASN A 317 -20.93 -16.48 -20.92
N GLY A 318 -22.13 -17.05 -20.96
CA GLY A 318 -22.47 -18.34 -20.36
C GLY A 318 -22.91 -18.27 -18.89
N LEU A 319 -22.73 -17.14 -18.20
CA LEU A 319 -23.22 -16.90 -16.85
C LEU A 319 -24.63 -16.28 -16.85
N VAL A 320 -25.31 -16.34 -15.71
CA VAL A 320 -26.70 -15.89 -15.51
C VAL A 320 -26.80 -14.36 -15.43
N CYS A 321 -27.86 -13.82 -16.03
CA CYS A 321 -28.13 -12.39 -16.08
C CYS A 321 -29.63 -12.09 -15.96
N SER A 322 -29.97 -10.85 -15.60
CA SER A 322 -31.34 -10.33 -15.53
C SER A 322 -31.63 -9.20 -16.54
N VAL A 323 -30.62 -8.39 -16.87
CA VAL A 323 -30.64 -7.29 -17.85
C VAL A 323 -29.34 -7.26 -18.65
N ASP A 324 -29.36 -6.60 -19.81
CA ASP A 324 -28.22 -6.54 -20.73
C ASP A 324 -26.94 -6.02 -20.06
N SER A 325 -27.03 -5.02 -19.18
CA SER A 325 -25.88 -4.44 -18.48
C SER A 325 -25.21 -5.39 -17.48
N ASP A 326 -25.86 -6.50 -17.11
CA ASP A 326 -25.23 -7.53 -16.28
C ASP A 326 -24.18 -8.34 -17.06
N CYS A 327 -24.02 -8.12 -18.37
CA CYS A 327 -23.17 -8.90 -19.26
C CYS A 327 -22.06 -8.04 -19.90
N ILE A 328 -20.83 -8.56 -19.98
CA ILE A 328 -19.71 -7.90 -20.68
C ILE A 328 -20.05 -7.62 -22.15
N SER A 329 -20.83 -8.52 -22.77
CA SER A 329 -21.36 -8.37 -24.13
C SER A 329 -22.46 -7.31 -24.28
N ASN A 330 -23.04 -6.86 -23.17
CA ASN A 330 -24.27 -6.07 -23.11
C ASN A 330 -25.45 -6.73 -23.86
N ASP A 331 -25.59 -8.06 -23.76
CA ASP A 331 -26.72 -8.85 -24.28
C ASP A 331 -27.10 -9.99 -23.31
N CYS A 332 -28.28 -9.86 -22.68
CA CYS A 332 -28.86 -10.84 -21.77
C CYS A 332 -30.00 -11.64 -22.43
N THR A 333 -29.73 -12.30 -23.55
CA THR A 333 -30.75 -13.09 -24.25
C THR A 333 -31.02 -14.43 -23.57
N GLY A 334 -32.23 -14.55 -22.99
CA GLY A 334 -32.73 -15.80 -22.40
C GLY A 334 -32.33 -16.02 -20.94
N GLY A 335 -31.79 -15.01 -20.26
CA GLY A 335 -31.31 -15.07 -18.88
C GLY A 335 -29.90 -15.63 -18.73
N ILE A 336 -29.13 -15.64 -19.83
CA ILE A 336 -27.73 -16.02 -19.90
C ILE A 336 -27.02 -14.96 -20.74
N CYS A 337 -25.84 -14.51 -20.33
CA CYS A 337 -25.01 -13.60 -21.13
C CYS A 337 -24.54 -14.31 -22.40
N ILE A 338 -24.75 -13.70 -23.57
CA ILE A 338 -24.32 -14.26 -24.87
C ILE A 338 -23.27 -13.36 -25.54
N GLY A 339 -22.35 -13.96 -26.29
CA GLY A 339 -21.33 -13.23 -27.04
C GLY A 339 -21.86 -12.59 -28.33
N LEU A 340 -21.00 -11.76 -28.93
CA LEU A 340 -21.13 -11.28 -30.31
C LEU A 340 -20.14 -12.04 -31.20
N ALA A 341 -20.67 -12.57 -32.31
CA ALA A 341 -19.95 -13.36 -33.32
C ALA A 341 -19.39 -14.71 -32.82
N ASP A 342 -19.87 -15.18 -31.67
CA ASP A 342 -19.49 -16.40 -30.95
C ASP A 342 -20.24 -17.61 -31.55
N THR A 343 -21.54 -17.46 -31.85
CA THR A 343 -22.37 -18.55 -32.36
C THR A 343 -23.20 -18.18 -33.60
N CYS A 344 -23.91 -19.17 -34.13
CA CYS A 344 -24.86 -18.97 -35.22
C CYS A 344 -26.14 -18.18 -34.84
N ALA A 345 -26.36 -17.89 -33.56
CA ALA A 345 -27.45 -17.03 -33.12
C ALA A 345 -27.12 -15.54 -33.26
N ASP A 346 -25.83 -15.20 -33.18
CA ASP A 346 -25.25 -13.87 -32.98
C ASP A 346 -24.15 -13.54 -34.02
N ALA A 347 -24.11 -14.30 -35.11
CA ALA A 347 -23.13 -14.19 -36.19
C ALA A 347 -23.00 -12.76 -36.76
N PHE A 348 -21.79 -12.25 -36.86
CA PHE A 348 -21.55 -10.89 -37.37
C PHE A 348 -21.88 -10.78 -38.86
N VAL A 349 -22.70 -9.79 -39.24
CA VAL A 349 -23.08 -9.56 -40.64
C VAL A 349 -22.04 -8.67 -41.31
N LEU A 350 -21.32 -9.22 -42.28
CA LEU A 350 -20.34 -8.51 -43.10
C LEU A 350 -21.03 -7.71 -44.22
N GLY A 351 -20.55 -6.49 -44.43
CA GLY A 351 -20.88 -5.66 -45.60
C GLY A 351 -19.72 -5.58 -46.60
N GLN A 352 -19.97 -4.91 -47.73
CA GLN A 352 -18.95 -4.51 -48.69
C GLN A 352 -17.94 -3.53 -48.06
N GLY A 353 -16.68 -3.63 -48.48
CA GLY A 353 -15.58 -2.81 -47.97
C GLY A 353 -14.94 -3.38 -46.69
N ARG A 354 -14.40 -2.48 -45.87
CA ARG A 354 -13.68 -2.81 -44.63
C ARG A 354 -14.65 -3.00 -43.46
N ASN A 355 -14.74 -4.22 -42.93
CA ASN A 355 -15.46 -4.53 -41.70
C ASN A 355 -14.49 -4.58 -40.52
N VAL A 356 -14.90 -4.04 -39.38
CA VAL A 356 -14.17 -4.14 -38.11
C VAL A 356 -15.03 -4.96 -37.16
N VAL A 357 -14.67 -6.24 -37.00
CA VAL A 357 -15.41 -7.21 -36.20
C VAL A 357 -14.87 -7.17 -34.77
N ASN A 358 -15.54 -6.39 -33.92
CA ASN A 358 -15.37 -6.50 -32.47
C ASN A 358 -16.18 -7.72 -32.01
N TRP A 359 -15.50 -8.74 -31.52
CA TRP A 359 -16.11 -9.95 -30.97
C TRP A 359 -15.97 -9.98 -29.45
N THR A 360 -16.86 -10.68 -28.76
CA THR A 360 -16.88 -10.72 -27.29
C THR A 360 -16.90 -12.14 -26.72
N ALA A 361 -16.61 -13.16 -27.54
CA ALA A 361 -16.37 -14.52 -27.07
C ALA A 361 -15.24 -14.58 -26.03
N PHE A 362 -15.33 -15.49 -25.06
CA PHE A 362 -14.31 -15.69 -24.01
C PHE A 362 -13.96 -17.18 -23.78
N THR A 363 -14.76 -18.10 -24.32
CA THR A 363 -14.39 -19.51 -24.43
C THR A 363 -13.57 -19.71 -25.69
N ASN A 364 -12.39 -20.33 -25.57
CA ASN A 364 -11.76 -20.97 -26.73
C ASN A 364 -12.55 -22.25 -27.03
N ASP A 365 -13.70 -22.11 -27.68
CA ASP A 365 -14.47 -23.22 -28.23
C ASP A 365 -13.82 -23.71 -29.53
N TYR A 366 -12.56 -24.14 -29.37
CA TYR A 366 -11.78 -24.77 -30.42
C TYR A 366 -12.60 -25.91 -31.06
N PHE A 367 -12.35 -26.19 -32.34
CA PHE A 367 -12.77 -27.44 -32.97
C PHE A 367 -12.11 -28.68 -32.30
N THR A 368 -12.64 -29.10 -31.16
CA THR A 368 -12.17 -30.27 -30.38
C THR A 368 -12.25 -31.57 -31.19
N MET A 369 -13.14 -31.59 -32.19
CA MET A 369 -13.11 -32.55 -33.30
C MET A 369 -12.94 -31.83 -34.64
N ARG A 370 -11.69 -31.82 -35.14
CA ARG A 370 -11.25 -31.67 -36.55
C ARG A 370 -12.12 -30.76 -37.45
N LEU A 371 -11.55 -29.63 -37.84
CA LEU A 371 -12.00 -28.72 -38.89
C LEU A 371 -12.80 -29.37 -40.05
N PRO A 372 -13.90 -28.73 -40.51
CA PRO A 372 -14.35 -28.82 -41.90
C PRO A 372 -13.15 -28.55 -42.80
N SER A 373 -12.78 -29.56 -43.58
CA SER A 373 -11.37 -29.79 -43.83
C SER A 373 -10.89 -29.22 -45.17
N CYS A 374 -9.97 -28.24 -45.08
CA CYS A 374 -8.94 -27.98 -46.12
C CYS A 374 -8.12 -29.26 -46.50
N SER A 375 -8.36 -30.40 -45.84
CA SER A 375 -7.80 -31.73 -46.13
C SER A 375 -8.86 -32.86 -46.10
N SER A 376 -9.91 -32.73 -46.92
CA SER A 376 -11.01 -33.70 -47.20
C SER A 376 -11.18 -34.93 -46.28
N GLY A 377 -12.08 -34.84 -45.28
CA GLY A 377 -12.67 -36.03 -44.67
C GLY A 377 -13.57 -35.86 -43.43
N PHE A 378 -14.87 -36.17 -43.61
CA PHE A 378 -15.92 -36.44 -42.58
C PHE A 378 -16.66 -35.26 -41.95
N SER A 379 -17.69 -35.60 -41.16
CA SER A 379 -18.94 -34.83 -40.99
C SER A 379 -19.50 -34.82 -39.57
N ALA A 380 -20.38 -33.84 -39.34
CA ALA A 380 -21.47 -33.76 -38.36
C ALA A 380 -21.16 -33.09 -37.01
N MET A 381 -21.86 -31.96 -36.81
CA MET A 381 -21.84 -31.01 -35.68
C MET A 381 -20.50 -30.30 -35.44
N VAL A 382 -20.57 -28.97 -35.59
CA VAL A 382 -19.57 -28.01 -35.14
C VAL A 382 -19.95 -27.65 -33.70
N ASP A 383 -19.02 -27.83 -32.77
CA ASP A 383 -19.17 -27.48 -31.35
C ASP A 383 -18.39 -26.19 -31.10
N GLY A 384 -18.94 -25.08 -31.60
CA GLY A 384 -18.26 -23.77 -31.68
C GLY A 384 -17.24 -23.67 -32.84
N PRO A 385 -17.23 -22.53 -33.54
CA PRO A 385 -16.04 -21.95 -34.16
C PRO A 385 -15.66 -20.66 -33.41
N ASP A 386 -14.37 -20.31 -33.37
CA ASP A 386 -13.95 -19.14 -32.58
C ASP A 386 -14.51 -17.79 -33.09
N LEU A 387 -14.98 -17.72 -34.35
CA LEU A 387 -15.74 -16.59 -34.88
C LEU A 387 -16.71 -17.02 -36.00
N VAL A 388 -17.98 -16.65 -35.87
CA VAL A 388 -19.03 -16.79 -36.89
C VAL A 388 -19.34 -15.46 -37.56
N MET A 389 -19.27 -15.43 -38.89
CA MET A 389 -19.68 -14.31 -39.72
C MET A 389 -20.66 -14.75 -40.81
N THR A 390 -21.48 -13.84 -41.32
CA THR A 390 -22.38 -14.06 -42.46
C THR A 390 -22.25 -12.96 -43.49
N PHE A 391 -22.51 -13.28 -44.76
CA PHE A 391 -22.46 -12.34 -45.88
C PHE A 391 -23.59 -12.60 -46.88
N ASP A 392 -24.39 -11.59 -47.20
CA ASP A 392 -25.44 -11.66 -48.21
C ASP A 392 -24.94 -11.14 -49.56
N ALA A 393 -24.84 -12.01 -50.57
CA ALA A 393 -24.36 -11.63 -51.89
C ALA A 393 -25.36 -10.74 -52.64
N SER A 394 -24.90 -9.60 -53.13
CA SER A 394 -25.68 -8.62 -53.90
C SER A 394 -25.50 -8.74 -55.42
N VAL A 395 -24.49 -9.48 -55.90
CA VAL A 395 -24.23 -9.72 -57.32
C VAL A 395 -23.99 -11.21 -57.65
N ASP A 396 -24.09 -11.55 -58.94
CA ASP A 396 -23.61 -12.84 -59.48
C ASP A 396 -22.14 -12.69 -59.89
N GLY A 397 -21.23 -13.45 -59.25
CA GLY A 397 -19.79 -13.26 -59.49
C GLY A 397 -18.89 -13.95 -58.47
N VAL A 398 -17.93 -13.23 -57.93
CA VAL A 398 -17.02 -13.69 -56.87
C VAL A 398 -16.95 -12.67 -55.73
N VAL A 399 -16.77 -13.16 -54.50
CA VAL A 399 -16.26 -12.34 -53.39
C VAL A 399 -14.74 -12.52 -53.36
N GLU A 400 -14.03 -11.41 -53.36
CA GLU A 400 -12.63 -11.30 -52.93
C GLU A 400 -12.63 -10.91 -51.44
N TYR A 401 -11.74 -11.51 -50.66
CA TYR A 401 -11.59 -11.18 -49.24
C TYR A 401 -10.12 -11.07 -48.83
N ASP A 402 -9.87 -10.18 -47.87
CA ASP A 402 -8.58 -9.99 -47.19
C ASP A 402 -8.84 -9.76 -45.71
N ILE A 403 -8.37 -10.66 -44.84
CA ILE A 403 -8.48 -10.51 -43.38
C ILE A 403 -7.08 -10.44 -42.75
N GLU A 404 -6.85 -9.42 -41.91
CA GLU A 404 -5.57 -9.19 -41.23
C GLU A 404 -5.38 -10.20 -40.09
N LYS A 405 -4.18 -10.79 -39.97
CA LYS A 405 -3.84 -11.76 -38.92
C LYS A 405 -2.38 -11.65 -38.43
N PRO A 406 -2.02 -12.22 -37.27
CA PRO A 406 -0.63 -12.27 -36.80
C PRO A 406 0.22 -13.18 -37.69
N ALA A 407 1.51 -12.87 -37.84
CA ALA A 407 2.46 -13.70 -38.60
C ALA A 407 2.97 -14.93 -37.82
N SER A 408 2.58 -15.04 -36.54
CA SER A 408 2.99 -16.09 -35.60
C SER A 408 2.06 -17.31 -35.58
N GLU A 409 0.85 -17.20 -36.13
CA GLU A 409 -0.26 -18.13 -35.86
C GLU A 409 -0.86 -18.71 -37.14
N ARG A 410 -1.32 -19.95 -37.06
CA ARG A 410 -1.93 -20.69 -38.16
C ARG A 410 -3.46 -20.58 -38.12
N MET A 411 -4.04 -19.75 -38.99
CA MET A 411 -5.49 -19.54 -39.04
C MET A 411 -6.11 -20.12 -40.30
N ALA A 412 -7.40 -20.45 -40.23
CA ALA A 412 -8.20 -20.90 -41.36
C ALA A 412 -9.52 -20.13 -41.49
N LEU A 413 -9.93 -19.93 -42.74
CA LEU A 413 -11.26 -19.46 -43.11
C LEU A 413 -11.99 -20.56 -43.88
N VAL A 414 -13.21 -20.89 -43.45
CA VAL A 414 -14.11 -21.83 -44.12
C VAL A 414 -15.38 -21.11 -44.55
N VAL A 415 -15.77 -21.23 -45.81
CA VAL A 415 -16.99 -20.60 -46.37
C VAL A 415 -18.01 -21.68 -46.77
N SER A 416 -19.25 -21.52 -46.34
CA SER A 416 -20.36 -22.43 -46.61
C SER A 416 -21.61 -21.68 -47.10
N SER A 417 -22.37 -22.29 -48.01
CA SER A 417 -23.73 -21.84 -48.40
C SER A 417 -24.86 -22.64 -47.75
N ALA A 418 -24.54 -23.55 -46.82
CA ALA A 418 -25.54 -24.15 -45.95
C ALA A 418 -25.93 -23.17 -44.83
N ALA A 419 -27.10 -23.40 -44.21
CA ALA A 419 -27.45 -22.64 -43.01
C ALA A 419 -26.39 -22.82 -41.91
N CYS A 420 -26.18 -21.77 -41.12
CA CYS A 420 -25.14 -21.71 -40.09
C CYS A 420 -25.21 -22.91 -39.14
N GLY A 421 -24.04 -23.45 -38.76
CA GLY A 421 -23.88 -24.65 -37.95
C GLY A 421 -23.83 -25.95 -38.78
N MET A 422 -23.99 -25.87 -40.11
CA MET A 422 -23.87 -27.02 -41.02
C MET A 422 -22.67 -26.88 -41.96
N SER A 423 -21.76 -27.86 -41.89
CA SER A 423 -20.54 -27.96 -42.72
C SER A 423 -20.69 -28.83 -43.98
N VAL A 424 -21.91 -29.13 -44.41
CA VAL A 424 -22.19 -30.09 -45.51
C VAL A 424 -21.95 -29.54 -46.92
N SER A 425 -21.57 -28.26 -47.06
CA SER A 425 -21.29 -27.59 -48.33
C SER A 425 -20.18 -26.56 -48.19
N GLU A 426 -19.00 -27.02 -47.79
CA GLU A 426 -17.74 -26.26 -47.90
C GLU A 426 -17.53 -25.84 -49.36
N LEU A 427 -17.69 -24.54 -49.63
CA LEU A 427 -17.48 -23.94 -50.95
C LEU A 427 -16.04 -23.51 -51.16
N HIS A 428 -15.39 -23.08 -50.08
CA HIS A 428 -14.03 -22.56 -50.07
C HIS A 428 -13.42 -22.79 -48.68
N CYS A 429 -12.15 -23.14 -48.65
CA CYS A 429 -11.35 -23.22 -47.43
C CYS A 429 -9.96 -22.65 -47.75
N THR A 430 -9.42 -21.82 -46.88
CA THR A 430 -8.04 -21.33 -46.96
C THR A 430 -7.41 -21.40 -45.59
N GLU A 431 -6.14 -21.78 -45.57
CA GLU A 431 -5.32 -21.96 -44.37
C GLU A 431 -3.99 -21.24 -44.60
N GLU A 432 -3.60 -20.36 -43.68
CA GLU A 432 -2.39 -19.55 -43.80
C GLU A 432 -1.67 -19.45 -42.45
N PHE A 433 -0.34 -19.48 -42.48
CA PHE A 433 0.54 -19.49 -41.31
C PHE A 433 1.48 -18.28 -41.32
N ALA A 434 2.23 -18.08 -42.40
CA ALA A 434 3.37 -17.18 -42.43
C ALA A 434 3.03 -15.73 -42.84
N ALA A 435 1.93 -15.52 -43.57
CA ALA A 435 1.50 -14.18 -43.97
C ALA A 435 0.74 -13.44 -42.84
N THR A 436 0.80 -12.10 -42.85
CA THR A 436 0.00 -11.21 -41.97
C THR A 436 -1.44 -11.00 -42.47
N THR A 437 -1.83 -11.71 -43.52
CA THR A 437 -3.13 -11.58 -44.17
C THR A 437 -3.53 -12.94 -44.71
N ILE A 438 -4.79 -13.32 -44.55
CA ILE A 438 -5.40 -14.45 -45.24
C ILE A 438 -6.33 -13.91 -46.32
N SER A 439 -6.00 -14.24 -47.57
CA SER A 439 -6.63 -13.69 -48.77
C SER A 439 -7.17 -14.79 -49.66
N GLY A 440 -8.24 -14.53 -50.40
CA GLY A 440 -8.75 -15.48 -51.37
C GLY A 440 -10.01 -15.01 -52.09
N THR A 441 -10.60 -15.92 -52.86
CA THR A 441 -11.82 -15.64 -53.63
C THR A 441 -12.76 -16.83 -53.61
N PHE A 442 -14.06 -16.60 -53.41
CA PHE A 442 -15.10 -17.63 -53.54
C PHE A 442 -16.25 -17.18 -54.45
N PRO A 443 -16.88 -18.11 -55.21
CA PRO A 443 -17.98 -17.76 -56.11
C PRO A 443 -19.27 -17.46 -55.34
N VAL A 444 -19.99 -16.42 -55.78
CA VAL A 444 -21.27 -16.01 -55.19
C VAL A 444 -22.40 -15.92 -56.22
N THR A 445 -23.62 -16.15 -55.75
CA THR A 445 -24.88 -16.00 -56.51
C THR A 445 -25.77 -15.00 -55.77
N MET A 446 -26.30 -14.01 -56.49
CA MET A 446 -27.11 -12.92 -55.93
C MET A 446 -28.28 -13.45 -55.10
N GLY A 447 -28.45 -12.89 -53.89
CA GLY A 447 -29.51 -13.28 -52.95
C GLY A 447 -29.25 -14.59 -52.19
N THR A 448 -28.00 -15.07 -52.18
CA THR A 448 -27.57 -16.19 -51.34
C THR A 448 -26.77 -15.69 -50.14
N THR A 449 -27.14 -16.12 -48.93
CA THR A 449 -26.35 -15.91 -47.72
C THR A 449 -25.24 -16.95 -47.62
N TYR A 450 -24.02 -16.50 -47.34
CA TYR A 450 -22.85 -17.33 -47.08
C TYR A 450 -22.47 -17.21 -45.61
N THR A 451 -22.14 -18.33 -44.96
CA THR A 451 -21.58 -18.34 -43.61
C THR A 451 -20.07 -18.52 -43.71
N LEU A 452 -19.33 -17.68 -42.99
CA LEU A 452 -17.88 -17.67 -42.91
C LEU A 452 -17.50 -18.04 -41.46
N TYR A 453 -16.68 -19.08 -41.31
CA TYR A 453 -16.14 -19.51 -40.02
C TYR A 453 -14.64 -19.21 -40.01
N PHE A 454 -14.19 -18.43 -39.04
CA PHE A 454 -12.78 -18.09 -38.86
C PHE A 454 -12.27 -18.72 -37.56
N VAL A 455 -11.08 -19.33 -37.63
CA VAL A 455 -10.61 -20.28 -36.61
C VAL A 455 -9.09 -20.18 -36.46
N ASP A 456 -8.58 -20.22 -35.23
CA ASP A 456 -7.17 -20.48 -34.96
C ASP A 456 -6.89 -21.99 -34.78
N LEU A 457 -5.77 -22.45 -35.34
CA LEU A 457 -5.40 -23.86 -35.38
C LEU A 457 -4.29 -24.22 -34.38
N GLU A 458 -3.84 -23.26 -33.57
CA GLU A 458 -2.85 -23.45 -32.52
C GLU A 458 -3.51 -23.56 -31.14
N SER A 459 -2.90 -24.34 -30.23
CA SER A 459 -3.47 -24.58 -28.90
C SER A 459 -2.82 -23.66 -27.86
N GLY A 460 -3.53 -22.62 -27.41
CA GLY A 460 -3.02 -21.62 -26.45
C GLY A 460 -4.06 -20.59 -26.02
N ALA A 461 -3.71 -19.73 -25.05
CA ALA A 461 -4.54 -18.60 -24.61
C ALA A 461 -4.78 -17.59 -25.78
N PRO A 462 -5.79 -16.69 -25.71
CA PRO A 462 -6.50 -16.18 -26.89
C PRO A 462 -5.57 -15.55 -27.93
N THR A 463 -5.56 -16.16 -29.11
CA THR A 463 -4.72 -15.86 -30.28
C THR A 463 -5.44 -14.99 -31.31
N LEU A 464 -6.77 -15.00 -31.35
CA LEU A 464 -7.52 -14.23 -32.35
C LEU A 464 -7.35 -12.72 -32.15
N PRO A 465 -7.14 -11.94 -33.24
CA PRO A 465 -7.15 -10.49 -33.17
C PRO A 465 -8.52 -9.95 -32.78
N ASN A 466 -8.57 -9.09 -31.77
CA ASN A 466 -9.76 -8.31 -31.42
C ASN A 466 -9.42 -6.81 -31.43
N PRO A 467 -10.03 -5.99 -32.30
CA PRO A 467 -10.95 -6.37 -33.37
C PRO A 467 -10.27 -7.12 -34.52
N LEU A 468 -11.03 -7.95 -35.22
CA LEU A 468 -10.61 -8.56 -36.48
C LEU A 468 -11.00 -7.65 -37.66
N VAL A 469 -10.07 -7.35 -38.57
CA VAL A 469 -10.34 -6.56 -39.78
C VAL A 469 -10.60 -7.51 -40.94
N VAL A 470 -11.81 -7.43 -41.53
CA VAL A 470 -12.25 -8.28 -42.65
C VAL A 470 -12.71 -7.40 -43.81
N ASN A 471 -11.93 -7.39 -44.89
CA ASN A 471 -12.29 -6.68 -46.11
C ASN A 471 -13.03 -7.64 -47.04
N ILE A 472 -14.19 -7.22 -47.54
CA ILE A 472 -15.02 -7.98 -48.49
C ILE A 472 -15.26 -7.11 -49.73
N ARG A 473 -15.05 -7.67 -50.92
CA ARG A 473 -15.25 -7.00 -52.21
C ARG A 473 -15.97 -7.96 -53.14
N GLU A 474 -17.24 -7.74 -53.43
CA GLU A 474 -17.88 -8.49 -54.53
C GLU A 474 -17.43 -7.91 -55.87
N VAL A 475 -17.17 -8.82 -56.81
CA VAL A 475 -16.82 -8.52 -58.19
C VAL A 475 -17.84 -9.21 -59.08
N ASP A 476 -18.61 -8.43 -59.82
CA ASP A 476 -19.57 -8.95 -60.80
C ASP A 476 -18.85 -9.79 -61.85
N GLY A 477 -19.41 -10.95 -62.21
CA GLY A 477 -18.78 -11.88 -63.15
C GLY A 477 -18.57 -11.32 -64.57
N ARG A 478 -19.13 -10.14 -64.89
CA ARG A 478 -18.93 -9.40 -66.15
C ARG A 478 -17.66 -8.55 -66.18
N CYS A 479 -16.98 -8.39 -65.03
CA CYS A 479 -15.83 -7.50 -64.82
C CYS A 479 -14.53 -8.28 -64.58
N ARG A 480 -14.41 -9.48 -65.17
CA ARG A 480 -13.30 -10.42 -64.95
C ARG A 480 -13.00 -11.25 -66.21
N ASP A 481 -13.19 -10.64 -67.38
CA ASP A 481 -13.00 -11.27 -68.69
C ASP A 481 -11.66 -10.89 -69.36
N GLY A 482 -10.88 -10.02 -68.72
CA GLY A 482 -9.53 -9.65 -69.13
C GLY A 482 -9.48 -8.62 -70.27
N VAL A 483 -10.59 -7.94 -70.57
CA VAL A 483 -10.64 -6.87 -71.59
C VAL A 483 -11.51 -5.69 -71.15
N THR A 484 -10.97 -4.47 -71.27
CA THR A 484 -11.66 -3.22 -70.88
C THR A 484 -13.02 -3.07 -71.58
N ASN A 485 -14.11 -3.36 -70.87
CA ASN A 485 -15.47 -3.30 -71.42
C ASN A 485 -16.53 -2.97 -70.34
N ASN A 486 -17.83 -3.06 -70.63
CA ASN A 486 -18.91 -2.84 -69.65
C ASN A 486 -18.85 -1.57 -68.76
N ASP A 487 -18.26 -0.47 -69.24
CA ASP A 487 -18.03 0.82 -68.54
C ASP A 487 -16.71 0.92 -67.74
N GLU A 488 -15.87 -0.13 -67.74
CA GLU A 488 -14.53 -0.16 -67.13
C GLU A 488 -13.58 0.96 -67.63
N THR A 489 -12.72 1.44 -66.72
CA THR A 489 -11.68 2.43 -67.03
C THR A 489 -10.28 1.85 -67.18
N ASP A 490 -10.01 0.69 -66.57
CA ASP A 490 -8.88 -0.19 -66.90
C ASP A 490 -9.36 -1.64 -66.93
N VAL A 491 -8.53 -2.59 -67.40
CA VAL A 491 -8.92 -3.99 -67.52
C VAL A 491 -9.45 -4.55 -66.20
N ASP A 492 -10.70 -5.05 -66.21
CA ASP A 492 -11.38 -5.67 -65.07
C ASP A 492 -11.63 -4.71 -63.86
N CYS A 493 -11.58 -3.37 -64.04
CA CYS A 493 -11.85 -2.41 -62.95
C CYS A 493 -12.38 -1.01 -63.38
N GLY A 494 -12.99 -0.32 -62.42
CA GLY A 494 -13.51 1.05 -62.55
C GLY A 494 -14.86 1.15 -63.28
N GLY A 495 -15.40 2.37 -63.40
CA GLY A 495 -16.73 2.59 -63.95
C GLY A 495 -17.86 2.26 -62.95
N THR A 496 -19.09 2.17 -63.46
CA THR A 496 -20.29 2.11 -62.59
C THR A 496 -20.75 0.72 -62.15
N ILE A 497 -20.10 -0.34 -62.64
CA ILE A 497 -20.50 -1.75 -62.40
C ILE A 497 -19.32 -2.60 -61.90
N CYS A 498 -18.11 -2.26 -62.34
CA CYS A 498 -16.90 -3.00 -62.02
C CYS A 498 -16.17 -2.33 -60.85
N PRO A 499 -15.50 -3.11 -60.00
CA PRO A 499 -14.98 -2.61 -58.74
C PRO A 499 -13.74 -1.73 -58.97
N ASP A 500 -13.50 -0.80 -58.06
CA ASP A 500 -12.54 0.29 -58.24
C ASP A 500 -11.11 -0.20 -58.51
N CYS A 501 -10.37 0.57 -59.30
CA CYS A 501 -9.01 0.29 -59.73
C CYS A 501 -7.96 0.63 -58.64
N PHE A 502 -6.89 -0.16 -58.59
CA PHE A 502 -5.75 0.04 -57.69
C PHE A 502 -4.76 1.11 -58.22
N ALA A 503 -3.86 1.56 -57.36
CA ALA A 503 -2.83 2.54 -57.71
C ALA A 503 -1.99 2.11 -58.93
N GLY A 504 -1.90 2.98 -59.93
CA GLY A 504 -1.21 2.77 -61.20
C GLY A 504 -2.10 2.35 -62.37
N GLN A 505 -3.37 1.99 -62.12
CA GLN A 505 -4.36 1.67 -63.16
C GLN A 505 -5.11 2.92 -63.66
N MET A 506 -5.75 2.83 -64.82
CA MET A 506 -6.45 3.95 -65.47
C MET A 506 -7.83 4.26 -64.87
N CYS A 507 -8.17 5.55 -64.84
CA CYS A 507 -9.42 6.09 -64.31
C CYS A 507 -9.93 7.28 -65.13
N ALA A 508 -11.24 7.56 -65.04
CA ALA A 508 -11.89 8.72 -65.61
C ALA A 508 -12.37 9.72 -64.54
N VAL A 509 -12.80 9.23 -63.38
CA VAL A 509 -13.26 9.98 -62.20
C VAL A 509 -12.61 9.44 -60.91
N PRO A 510 -12.60 10.21 -59.80
CA PRO A 510 -12.11 9.75 -58.50
C PRO A 510 -12.66 8.40 -58.07
N ASP A 511 -13.98 8.22 -58.20
CA ASP A 511 -14.76 7.04 -57.83
C ASP A 511 -14.32 5.75 -58.57
N ASP A 512 -13.56 5.84 -59.68
CA ASP A 512 -13.00 4.66 -60.35
C ASP A 512 -11.78 4.08 -59.61
N CYS A 513 -11.32 4.71 -58.51
CA CYS A 513 -10.10 4.36 -57.80
C CYS A 513 -10.37 3.98 -56.35
N VAL A 514 -9.75 2.90 -55.86
CA VAL A 514 -9.82 2.48 -54.43
C VAL A 514 -9.37 3.59 -53.46
N SER A 515 -8.49 4.49 -53.92
CA SER A 515 -8.02 5.66 -53.15
C SER A 515 -8.95 6.88 -53.22
N ASN A 516 -9.94 6.90 -54.11
CA ASN A 516 -10.64 8.10 -54.57
C ASN A 516 -9.71 9.20 -55.16
N ILE A 517 -8.54 8.83 -55.70
CA ILE A 517 -7.57 9.78 -56.29
C ILE A 517 -7.29 9.43 -57.76
N CYS A 518 -8.14 9.94 -58.66
CA CYS A 518 -7.86 9.93 -60.09
C CYS A 518 -7.10 11.20 -60.51
N MET A 519 -5.77 11.12 -60.65
CA MET A 519 -4.96 12.25 -61.14
C MET A 519 -4.33 11.93 -62.50
N SER A 520 -4.53 12.83 -63.47
CA SER A 520 -4.04 12.69 -64.85
C SER A 520 -4.50 11.40 -65.56
N GLY A 521 -5.65 10.85 -65.16
CA GLY A 521 -6.23 9.62 -65.72
C GLY A 521 -5.64 8.31 -65.17
N VAL A 522 -4.93 8.38 -64.03
CA VAL A 522 -4.37 7.22 -63.33
C VAL A 522 -4.69 7.32 -61.83
N CYS A 523 -5.06 6.19 -61.22
CA CYS A 523 -5.26 6.09 -59.78
C CYS A 523 -3.92 6.22 -59.04
N ASN A 524 -3.83 7.12 -58.06
CA ASN A 524 -2.68 7.17 -57.15
C ASN A 524 -2.92 6.35 -55.89
N ALA A 525 -1.82 6.01 -55.20
CA ALA A 525 -1.89 5.43 -53.86
C ALA A 525 -2.39 6.49 -52.86
N PRO A 526 -3.18 6.09 -51.84
CA PRO A 526 -3.58 6.96 -50.74
C PRO A 526 -2.37 7.39 -49.90
N GLY A 527 -2.41 8.60 -49.34
CA GLY A 527 -1.36 9.10 -48.44
C GLY A 527 -1.77 10.31 -47.62
N CYS A 528 -1.25 10.36 -46.39
CA CYS A 528 -1.52 11.28 -45.27
C CYS A 528 -1.36 12.79 -45.56
N GLY A 529 -2.07 13.35 -46.54
CA GLY A 529 -1.82 14.68 -47.11
C GLY A 529 -2.21 14.83 -48.58
N ASP A 530 -3.08 13.97 -49.10
CA ASP A 530 -3.59 14.01 -50.48
C ASP A 530 -4.93 14.77 -50.64
N GLY A 531 -5.58 15.11 -49.53
CA GLY A 531 -6.81 15.89 -49.47
C GLY A 531 -8.09 15.05 -49.54
N VAL A 532 -8.02 13.74 -49.31
CA VAL A 532 -9.16 12.82 -49.32
C VAL A 532 -9.06 11.85 -48.14
N LEU A 533 -10.06 11.81 -47.26
CA LEU A 533 -10.13 10.86 -46.15
C LEU A 533 -10.15 9.41 -46.69
N ASN A 534 -9.01 8.74 -46.65
CA ASN A 534 -8.82 7.42 -47.28
C ASN A 534 -7.74 6.58 -46.55
N GLY A 535 -7.50 5.36 -47.05
CA GLY A 535 -6.36 4.55 -46.61
C GLY A 535 -6.42 4.14 -45.13
N ARG A 536 -5.55 4.73 -44.29
CA ARG A 536 -5.48 4.48 -42.85
C ARG A 536 -5.93 5.67 -41.99
N GLU A 537 -6.34 6.77 -42.62
CA GLU A 537 -6.72 8.02 -41.95
C GLU A 537 -8.00 7.87 -41.12
N THR A 538 -8.11 8.66 -40.05
CA THR A 538 -9.30 8.70 -39.17
C THR A 538 -10.02 10.05 -39.20
N ASP A 539 -9.31 11.11 -39.58
CA ASP A 539 -9.88 12.36 -40.13
C ASP A 539 -9.00 12.80 -41.31
N LEU A 540 -9.47 13.77 -42.09
CA LEU A 540 -8.84 14.19 -43.35
C LEU A 540 -7.34 14.45 -43.20
N ASP A 541 -6.52 13.67 -43.92
CA ASP A 541 -5.06 13.73 -43.94
C ASP A 541 -4.35 13.39 -42.59
N CYS A 542 -5.04 12.78 -41.62
CA CYS A 542 -4.47 12.47 -40.30
C CYS A 542 -5.03 11.21 -39.60
N GLY A 543 -4.32 10.76 -38.57
CA GLY A 543 -4.69 9.61 -37.74
C GLY A 543 -4.39 8.26 -38.40
N GLY A 544 -4.29 7.22 -37.58
CA GLY A 544 -4.09 5.83 -38.01
C GLY A 544 -2.75 5.47 -38.67
N GLY A 545 -2.21 4.32 -38.27
CA GLY A 545 -1.04 3.71 -38.90
C GLY A 545 0.24 4.54 -38.78
N ALA A 546 0.68 5.13 -39.89
CA ALA A 546 1.92 5.91 -39.98
C ALA A 546 1.69 7.38 -40.38
N CYS A 547 0.43 7.82 -40.41
CA CYS A 547 0.07 9.22 -40.60
C CYS A 547 0.40 10.04 -39.33
N MET A 548 0.44 11.37 -39.47
CA MET A 548 0.56 12.24 -38.30
C MET A 548 -0.73 12.22 -37.48
N GLY A 549 -0.64 12.53 -36.18
CA GLY A 549 -1.81 12.60 -35.32
C GLY A 549 -2.77 13.71 -35.76
N CYS A 550 -4.05 13.48 -35.54
CA CYS A 550 -5.10 14.46 -35.71
C CYS A 550 -5.09 15.50 -34.58
N ALA A 551 -5.41 16.74 -34.92
CA ALA A 551 -5.47 17.85 -33.97
C ALA A 551 -6.74 17.80 -33.10
N ILE A 552 -6.75 18.57 -32.01
CA ILE A 552 -7.89 18.65 -31.08
C ILE A 552 -9.18 19.03 -31.84
N GLY A 553 -10.23 18.23 -31.64
CA GLY A 553 -11.55 18.39 -32.27
C GLY A 553 -11.72 17.67 -33.62
N GLN A 554 -10.66 17.04 -34.16
CA GLN A 554 -10.75 16.14 -35.32
C GLN A 554 -11.17 14.73 -34.90
N SER A 555 -11.63 13.93 -35.87
CA SER A 555 -12.16 12.58 -35.69
C SER A 555 -11.07 11.55 -35.40
N CYS A 556 -11.37 10.55 -34.58
CA CYS A 556 -10.44 9.49 -34.18
C CYS A 556 -11.18 8.19 -33.82
N MET A 557 -10.46 7.07 -33.87
CA MET A 557 -10.94 5.76 -33.41
C MET A 557 -10.21 5.29 -32.14
N VAL A 558 -8.91 5.57 -32.02
CA VAL A 558 -8.06 5.22 -30.88
C VAL A 558 -7.19 6.41 -30.46
N GLY A 559 -6.69 6.41 -29.22
CA GLY A 559 -5.84 7.50 -28.71
C GLY A 559 -4.61 7.81 -29.58
N GLY A 560 -4.00 6.78 -30.17
CA GLY A 560 -2.86 6.92 -31.08
C GLY A 560 -3.15 7.62 -32.42
N ASP A 561 -4.43 7.86 -32.75
CA ASP A 561 -4.81 8.68 -33.90
C ASP A 561 -4.65 10.18 -33.64
N CYS A 562 -4.51 10.60 -32.38
CA CYS A 562 -4.49 11.99 -31.96
C CYS A 562 -3.08 12.46 -31.61
N ASP A 563 -2.73 13.70 -31.98
CA ASP A 563 -1.48 14.35 -31.56
C ASP A 563 -1.36 14.47 -30.02
N THR A 564 -2.50 14.42 -29.32
CA THR A 564 -2.59 14.44 -27.85
C THR A 564 -2.53 13.06 -27.20
N GLY A 565 -2.68 11.98 -27.98
CA GLY A 565 -2.86 10.63 -27.47
C GLY A 565 -4.28 10.32 -26.94
N VAL A 566 -5.20 11.28 -26.94
CA VAL A 566 -6.51 11.17 -26.26
C VAL A 566 -7.65 11.24 -27.27
N CYS A 567 -8.31 10.10 -27.49
CA CYS A 567 -9.53 10.00 -28.29
C CYS A 567 -10.73 9.69 -27.39
N ALA A 568 -11.67 10.63 -27.26
CA ALA A 568 -12.87 10.42 -26.45
C ALA A 568 -14.11 11.03 -27.11
N GLY A 569 -15.19 10.25 -27.18
CA GLY A 569 -16.39 10.61 -27.94
C GLY A 569 -16.18 10.60 -29.46
N GLY A 570 -15.19 9.86 -29.96
CA GLY A 570 -14.83 9.79 -31.39
C GLY A 570 -14.08 11.02 -31.92
N VAL A 571 -13.65 11.94 -31.04
CA VAL A 571 -12.84 13.11 -31.42
C VAL A 571 -11.64 13.31 -30.48
N CYS A 572 -10.56 13.86 -31.02
CA CYS A 572 -9.33 14.12 -30.29
C CYS A 572 -9.55 15.22 -29.24
N GLN A 573 -9.27 14.93 -27.97
CA GLN A 573 -9.45 15.88 -26.88
C GLN A 573 -8.17 16.61 -26.53
N ALA A 574 -8.33 17.75 -25.84
CA ALA A 574 -7.21 18.45 -25.22
C ALA A 574 -6.67 17.64 -24.03
N PRO A 575 -5.34 17.66 -23.79
CA PRO A 575 -4.71 16.97 -22.66
C PRO A 575 -5.19 17.52 -21.31
N THR A 576 -5.42 16.65 -20.33
CA THR A 576 -5.85 16.98 -18.96
C THR A 576 -5.17 16.07 -17.93
N CYS A 577 -4.99 16.55 -16.70
CA CYS A 577 -4.34 15.83 -15.59
C CYS A 577 -5.08 14.57 -15.07
N THR A 578 -5.97 13.97 -15.87
CA THR A 578 -6.88 12.84 -15.55
C THR A 578 -7.39 12.14 -16.82
N ASP A 579 -6.65 12.18 -17.95
CA ASP A 579 -7.09 11.57 -19.23
C ASP A 579 -6.49 10.18 -19.52
N GLY A 580 -5.61 9.68 -18.65
CA GLY A 580 -5.01 8.35 -18.75
C GLY A 580 -3.75 8.30 -19.62
N VAL A 581 -3.26 9.44 -20.13
CA VAL A 581 -2.12 9.50 -21.06
C VAL A 581 -1.09 10.53 -20.58
N ALA A 582 0.16 10.09 -20.37
CA ALA A 582 1.27 10.97 -19.98
C ALA A 582 1.60 12.02 -21.05
N ASN A 583 0.94 13.18 -20.99
CA ASN A 583 0.95 14.21 -22.02
C ASN A 583 0.98 15.64 -21.41
N GLY A 584 0.84 16.67 -22.24
CA GLY A 584 0.58 18.04 -21.77
C GLY A 584 1.64 18.63 -20.82
N LEU A 585 1.30 18.72 -19.53
CA LEU A 585 2.14 19.31 -18.45
C LEU A 585 2.63 18.27 -17.43
N GLU A 586 2.36 16.99 -17.66
CA GLU A 586 2.64 15.89 -16.76
C GLU A 586 4.07 15.36 -16.88
N THR A 587 4.47 14.51 -15.93
CA THR A 587 5.74 13.78 -15.98
C THR A 587 5.61 12.26 -15.79
N ASP A 588 4.48 11.80 -15.28
CA ASP A 588 3.97 10.44 -15.43
C ASP A 588 2.45 10.52 -15.66
N ILE A 589 1.83 9.42 -16.06
CA ILE A 589 0.39 9.40 -16.42
C ILE A 589 -0.47 10.04 -15.31
N ASP A 590 -1.20 11.10 -15.68
CA ASP A 590 -2.12 11.89 -14.85
C ASP A 590 -1.46 12.65 -13.68
N CYS A 591 -0.13 12.83 -13.67
CA CYS A 591 0.56 13.44 -12.53
C CYS A 591 1.91 14.12 -12.77
N GLY A 592 2.28 14.99 -11.82
CA GLY A 592 3.60 15.62 -11.72
C GLY A 592 3.84 16.77 -12.71
N GLY A 593 5.11 17.11 -12.90
CA GLY A 593 5.56 18.10 -13.87
C GLY A 593 5.38 19.55 -13.42
N SER A 594 4.14 20.02 -13.41
CA SER A 594 3.79 21.39 -13.04
C SER A 594 2.81 21.43 -11.87
N SER A 595 2.78 22.55 -11.14
CA SER A 595 1.81 22.75 -10.05
C SER A 595 0.35 22.89 -10.51
N ALA A 596 0.05 22.64 -11.78
CA ALA A 596 -1.31 22.60 -12.32
C ALA A 596 -1.92 21.18 -12.27
N CYS A 597 -1.09 20.12 -12.25
CA CYS A 597 -1.54 18.75 -12.08
C CYS A 597 -1.34 18.27 -10.64
N PRO A 598 -2.08 17.23 -10.19
CA PRO A 598 -1.79 16.54 -8.94
C PRO A 598 -0.35 16.03 -8.92
N ARG A 599 0.27 16.00 -7.74
CA ARG A 599 1.56 15.33 -7.60
C ARG A 599 1.38 13.83 -7.69
N CYS A 600 2.40 13.17 -8.20
CA CYS A 600 2.46 11.73 -8.39
C CYS A 600 2.50 10.98 -7.04
N PRO A 601 1.63 9.97 -6.84
CA PRO A 601 1.77 9.02 -5.74
C PRO A 601 3.01 8.13 -5.93
N ASP A 602 3.32 7.34 -4.92
CA ASP A 602 4.48 6.47 -4.92
C ASP A 602 4.44 5.40 -6.04
N GLY A 603 5.61 4.98 -6.50
CA GLY A 603 5.83 4.14 -7.68
C GLY A 603 5.87 4.87 -9.03
N ARG A 604 5.31 6.08 -9.15
CA ARG A 604 5.25 6.88 -10.41
C ARG A 604 6.57 7.58 -10.74
N ARG A 605 6.78 8.03 -11.98
CA ARG A 605 8.02 8.70 -12.42
C ARG A 605 8.14 10.13 -11.90
N CYS A 606 9.36 10.58 -11.64
CA CYS A 606 9.70 11.94 -11.20
C CYS A 606 10.94 12.54 -11.89
N PRO A 607 10.91 12.73 -13.22
CA PRO A 607 12.03 13.28 -13.98
C PRO A 607 12.44 14.71 -13.55
N ASN A 608 11.56 15.50 -12.90
CA ASN A 608 11.93 16.80 -12.32
C ASN A 608 12.35 16.71 -10.84
N GLY A 609 12.42 15.50 -10.27
CA GLY A 609 12.77 15.27 -8.87
C GLY A 609 11.56 15.33 -7.92
N PRO A 610 11.79 15.51 -6.60
CA PRO A 610 10.73 15.44 -5.57
C PRO A 610 9.58 16.45 -5.71
N SER A 611 9.70 17.46 -6.59
CA SER A 611 8.58 18.36 -6.89
C SER A 611 7.42 17.66 -7.60
N ASP A 612 7.70 16.57 -8.33
CA ASP A 612 6.69 15.76 -9.00
C ASP A 612 5.89 14.90 -8.01
N CYS A 613 6.39 14.69 -6.78
CA CYS A 613 5.93 13.63 -5.87
C CYS A 613 5.07 14.12 -4.68
N VAL A 614 4.09 13.31 -4.29
CA VAL A 614 3.34 13.48 -3.02
C VAL A 614 4.28 13.25 -1.84
N SER A 615 5.03 12.14 -1.87
CA SER A 615 6.14 11.90 -0.95
C SER A 615 7.31 12.87 -1.22
N PRO A 616 8.17 13.18 -0.23
CA PRO A 616 9.33 14.05 -0.42
C PRO A 616 10.50 13.37 -1.15
N LEU A 617 10.31 12.15 -1.67
CA LEU A 617 11.35 11.28 -2.19
C LEU A 617 11.16 11.02 -3.68
N CYS A 618 12.25 11.14 -4.42
CA CYS A 618 12.35 10.76 -5.82
C CYS A 618 13.65 9.96 -5.98
N THR A 619 13.57 8.63 -5.93
CA THR A 619 14.73 7.73 -5.90
C THR A 619 14.76 6.96 -7.21
N LEU A 620 15.92 6.92 -7.89
CA LEU A 620 16.08 6.28 -9.22
C LEU A 620 15.04 6.77 -10.27
N GLY A 621 14.54 8.00 -10.11
CA GLY A 621 13.52 8.58 -11.00
C GLY A 621 12.09 8.12 -10.75
N ARG A 622 11.78 7.52 -9.60
CA ARG A 622 10.41 7.25 -9.13
C ARG A 622 10.09 7.88 -7.78
N CYS A 623 8.86 8.35 -7.61
CA CYS A 623 8.30 8.81 -6.35
C CYS A 623 8.18 7.65 -5.37
N GLY A 624 8.59 7.86 -4.12
CA GLY A 624 8.48 6.86 -3.05
C GLY A 624 9.20 5.52 -3.29
N ASP A 625 8.91 4.58 -2.38
CA ASP A 625 9.57 3.28 -2.21
C ASP A 625 11.07 3.39 -1.84
N VAL A 626 11.37 3.33 -0.53
CA VAL A 626 12.74 3.28 0.00
C VAL A 626 13.08 1.83 0.30
N ARG A 627 13.85 1.20 -0.58
CA ARG A 627 14.23 -0.20 -0.44
C ARG A 627 15.51 -0.33 0.38
N GLY A 628 15.52 -1.23 1.35
CA GLY A 628 16.72 -1.49 2.13
C GLY A 628 17.75 -2.23 1.29
N HIS A 629 19.01 -1.83 1.36
CA HIS A 629 20.09 -2.50 0.63
C HIS A 629 21.05 -3.18 1.60
N LEU A 630 21.17 -4.51 1.53
CA LEU A 630 22.22 -5.27 2.20
C LEU A 630 23.25 -5.76 1.18
N THR A 631 24.36 -5.03 1.05
CA THR A 631 25.41 -5.33 0.07
C THR A 631 26.55 -6.13 0.70
N PHE A 632 26.83 -7.31 0.14
CA PHE A 632 27.99 -8.14 0.45
C PHE A 632 29.13 -7.87 -0.54
N ILE A 633 30.31 -7.49 -0.04
CA ILE A 633 31.48 -7.13 -0.86
C ILE A 633 32.72 -7.91 -0.41
N GLY A 634 33.13 -8.90 -1.19
CA GLY A 634 34.31 -9.73 -0.94
C GLY A 634 35.66 -9.07 -1.29
N HIS A 635 35.85 -7.80 -0.95
CA HIS A 635 37.09 -7.05 -1.21
C HIS A 635 37.77 -6.59 0.08
N ASP A 636 39.10 -6.73 0.07
CA ASP A 636 40.03 -5.99 0.93
C ASP A 636 40.24 -4.58 0.34
N TYR A 637 40.02 -3.56 1.16
CA TYR A 637 40.13 -2.16 0.77
C TYR A 637 41.55 -1.56 0.86
N PHE A 638 42.52 -2.34 1.35
CA PHE A 638 43.95 -2.14 1.07
C PHE A 638 44.27 -2.21 -0.45
N SER A 639 43.35 -2.78 -1.26
CA SER A 639 43.43 -2.74 -2.72
C SER A 639 43.58 -1.32 -3.25
N SER A 640 44.38 -1.16 -4.31
CA SER A 640 44.51 0.10 -5.05
C SER A 640 43.64 0.17 -6.30
N ASP A 641 42.86 -0.88 -6.62
CA ASP A 641 42.02 -0.90 -7.81
C ASP A 641 40.84 0.07 -7.70
N ILE A 642 40.67 0.91 -8.73
CA ILE A 642 39.64 1.95 -8.76
C ILE A 642 38.23 1.39 -8.91
N ASN A 643 38.06 0.22 -9.51
CA ASN A 643 36.75 -0.42 -9.71
C ASN A 643 36.22 -0.98 -8.40
N ALA A 644 37.06 -1.65 -7.60
CA ALA A 644 36.70 -2.10 -6.26
C ALA A 644 36.28 -0.92 -5.34
N LYS A 645 36.95 0.23 -5.46
CA LYS A 645 36.61 1.46 -4.73
C LYS A 645 35.31 2.12 -5.21
N ARG A 646 35.02 2.05 -6.51
CA ARG A 646 33.73 2.49 -7.07
C ARG A 646 32.58 1.60 -6.63
N VAL A 647 32.76 0.27 -6.57
CA VAL A 647 31.72 -0.64 -6.05
C VAL A 647 31.30 -0.26 -4.63
N LEU A 648 32.25 0.00 -3.72
CA LEU A 648 31.93 0.45 -2.35
C LEU A 648 31.21 1.81 -2.35
N ALA A 649 31.70 2.77 -3.12
CA ALA A 649 31.07 4.09 -3.18
C ALA A 649 29.66 4.05 -3.80
N ASN A 650 29.44 3.22 -4.83
CA ASN A 650 28.13 3.05 -5.43
C ASN A 650 27.15 2.34 -4.48
N ALA A 651 27.63 1.40 -3.65
CA ALA A 651 26.82 0.81 -2.57
C ALA A 651 26.42 1.88 -1.53
N VAL A 652 27.35 2.74 -1.09
CA VAL A 652 27.03 3.90 -0.23
C VAL A 652 26.07 4.88 -0.91
N LEU A 653 26.11 5.01 -2.24
CA LEU A 653 25.18 5.83 -3.02
C LEU A 653 23.79 5.20 -3.21
N GLN A 654 23.51 4.01 -2.67
CA GLN A 654 22.12 3.53 -2.55
C GLN A 654 21.37 4.24 -1.41
N ALA A 655 22.08 4.97 -0.54
CA ALA A 655 21.48 5.80 0.52
C ALA A 655 20.64 6.97 -0.05
N PRO A 656 19.59 7.42 0.66
CA PRO A 656 18.66 8.46 0.21
C PRO A 656 19.35 9.71 -0.38
N GLU A 657 18.83 10.24 -1.49
CA GLU A 657 19.48 11.34 -2.23
C GLU A 657 19.45 12.71 -1.51
N THR A 658 18.85 12.80 -0.32
CA THR A 658 18.79 14.01 0.51
C THR A 658 20.03 14.20 1.39
N GLY A 659 20.56 15.43 1.45
CA GLY A 659 21.49 15.84 2.52
C GLY A 659 22.93 15.31 2.45
N ILE A 660 23.52 15.12 3.64
CA ILE A 660 24.85 14.51 3.86
C ILE A 660 24.58 13.05 4.18
N ILE A 661 25.34 12.12 3.56
CA ILE A 661 25.26 10.70 3.91
C ILE A 661 25.89 10.50 5.29
N ASP A 662 25.08 10.14 6.28
CA ASP A 662 25.51 9.83 7.64
C ASP A 662 25.76 8.32 7.78
N VAL A 663 27.05 7.96 7.86
CA VAL A 663 27.53 6.58 7.87
C VAL A 663 27.98 6.18 9.27
N LEU A 664 27.32 5.20 9.88
CA LEU A 664 27.76 4.55 11.11
C LEU A 664 28.74 3.42 10.76
N VAL A 665 29.99 3.55 11.21
CA VAL A 665 31.08 2.60 10.93
C VAL A 665 31.33 1.74 12.17
N TYR A 666 31.13 0.43 12.05
CA TYR A 666 31.40 -0.52 13.12
C TYR A 666 32.87 -0.96 13.17
N ASP A 667 33.57 -0.67 14.27
CA ASP A 667 35.02 -0.77 14.33
C ASP A 667 35.60 -1.53 15.54
N GLU A 668 34.76 -2.22 16.32
CA GLU A 668 35.18 -2.97 17.51
C GLU A 668 36.29 -4.02 17.21
N PHE A 669 36.27 -4.65 16.02
CA PHE A 669 37.21 -5.70 15.62
C PHE A 669 38.02 -5.44 14.33
N ALA A 670 37.93 -4.24 13.75
CA ALA A 670 38.67 -3.82 12.54
C ALA A 670 40.04 -3.17 12.86
N ASP A 671 40.95 -3.01 11.88
CA ASP A 671 42.10 -2.11 12.09
C ASP A 671 41.69 -0.64 11.92
N ILE A 672 41.81 0.10 13.01
CA ILE A 672 41.58 1.55 13.10
C ILE A 672 42.87 2.35 12.90
N SER A 673 43.99 1.71 12.51
CA SER A 673 45.22 2.42 12.17
C SER A 673 45.05 3.33 10.95
N ALA A 674 45.97 4.29 10.79
CA ALA A 674 45.94 5.25 9.68
C ALA A 674 46.09 4.62 8.27
N SER A 675 46.34 3.31 8.18
CA SER A 675 46.40 2.52 6.95
C SER A 675 45.54 1.25 7.00
N GLY A 676 44.72 1.08 8.05
CA GLY A 676 43.83 -0.06 8.24
C GLY A 676 42.53 0.05 7.44
N GLU A 677 41.70 -0.98 7.54
CA GLU A 677 40.57 -1.26 6.63
C GLU A 677 39.53 -0.16 6.72
N VAL A 678 39.32 0.37 7.94
CA VAL A 678 38.53 1.57 8.21
C VAL A 678 39.00 2.76 7.37
N ALA A 679 40.27 3.12 7.47
CA ALA A 679 40.81 4.33 6.85
C ALA A 679 40.80 4.20 5.32
N ASN A 680 41.01 2.97 4.85
CA ASN A 680 40.95 2.61 3.43
C ASN A 680 39.52 2.65 2.89
N CYS A 681 38.52 2.15 3.62
CA CYS A 681 37.10 2.22 3.25
C CYS A 681 36.62 3.67 3.22
N GLU A 682 36.84 4.46 4.28
CA GLU A 682 36.45 5.88 4.32
C GLU A 682 37.11 6.68 3.17
N SER A 683 38.38 6.40 2.88
CA SER A 683 39.11 7.03 1.77
C SER A 683 38.56 6.60 0.40
N ALA A 684 38.21 5.32 0.22
CA ALA A 684 37.61 4.81 -1.01
C ALA A 684 36.24 5.45 -1.29
N ILE A 685 35.40 5.56 -0.26
CA ILE A 685 34.08 6.24 -0.32
C ILE A 685 34.28 7.71 -0.69
N ARG A 686 35.03 8.47 0.11
CA ARG A 686 35.26 9.92 -0.11
C ARG A 686 35.84 10.24 -1.49
N ALA A 687 36.63 9.34 -2.07
CA ALA A 687 37.23 9.54 -3.39
C ALA A 687 36.30 9.21 -4.57
N ASN A 688 35.18 8.51 -4.37
CA ASN A 688 34.36 7.97 -5.46
C ASN A 688 32.85 8.30 -5.38
N ILE A 689 32.32 8.84 -4.29
CA ILE A 689 30.90 9.30 -4.19
C ILE A 689 30.57 10.58 -4.99
N GLY A 690 31.44 10.99 -5.92
CA GLY A 690 31.24 12.16 -6.77
C GLY A 690 31.19 13.47 -5.99
N THR A 691 30.06 14.18 -6.08
CA THR A 691 29.81 15.48 -5.41
C THR A 691 29.06 15.35 -4.09
N ARG A 692 28.66 14.14 -3.68
CA ARG A 692 27.92 13.90 -2.43
C ARG A 692 28.84 14.13 -1.22
N MET A 693 28.25 14.57 -0.11
CA MET A 693 28.96 14.74 1.16
C MET A 693 28.72 13.52 2.06
N VAL A 694 29.72 13.16 2.86
CA VAL A 694 29.68 12.02 3.79
C VAL A 694 30.25 12.38 5.16
N ARG A 695 29.53 12.02 6.21
CA ARG A 695 29.96 12.04 7.62
C ARG A 695 30.11 10.60 8.11
N PHE A 696 31.15 10.34 8.90
CA PHE A 696 31.37 9.04 9.53
C PHE A 696 31.25 9.18 11.04
N THR A 697 30.48 8.28 11.66
CA THR A 697 30.30 8.11 13.10
C THR A 697 30.81 6.73 13.48
N ARG A 698 31.39 6.55 14.68
CA ARG A 698 31.98 5.27 15.10
C ARG A 698 31.03 4.49 16.01
N LEU A 699 30.94 3.18 15.78
CA LEU A 699 30.33 2.21 16.68
C LEU A 699 31.42 1.22 17.13
N SER A 700 32.05 1.53 18.26
CA SER A 700 33.17 0.76 18.82
C SER A 700 32.76 -0.25 19.91
N ASP A 701 31.44 -0.37 20.14
CA ASP A 701 30.83 -1.30 21.08
C ASP A 701 29.53 -1.81 20.46
N SER A 702 29.47 -3.10 20.17
CA SER A 702 28.33 -3.77 19.54
C SER A 702 27.03 -3.73 20.36
N SER A 703 27.11 -3.52 21.68
CA SER A 703 25.92 -3.37 22.53
C SER A 703 25.19 -2.04 22.34
N MET A 704 25.86 -1.04 21.73
CA MET A 704 25.32 0.31 21.52
C MET A 704 24.55 0.48 20.20
N LEU A 705 24.38 -0.57 19.38
CA LEU A 705 23.78 -0.44 18.04
C LEU A 705 22.39 0.19 18.09
N SER A 706 21.47 -0.33 18.90
CA SER A 706 20.09 0.16 19.01
C SER A 706 19.98 1.64 19.37
N THR A 707 20.95 2.17 20.13
CA THR A 707 21.01 3.58 20.54
C THR A 707 21.63 4.48 19.45
N MET A 708 22.50 3.92 18.60
CA MET A 708 23.27 4.65 17.59
C MET A 708 22.63 4.58 16.19
N LEU A 709 21.90 3.50 15.87
CA LEU A 709 21.22 3.26 14.60
C LEU A 709 19.88 4.01 14.54
N THR A 710 19.94 5.32 14.76
CA THR A 710 18.79 6.22 14.74
C THR A 710 18.31 6.50 13.31
N PRO A 711 17.09 7.06 13.11
CA PRO A 711 16.60 7.48 11.79
C PRO A 711 17.43 8.58 11.07
N ALA A 712 18.49 9.09 11.71
CA ALA A 712 19.45 10.03 11.12
C ALA A 712 20.72 9.35 10.57
N ILE A 713 20.82 8.02 10.63
CA ILE A 713 21.86 7.23 9.96
C ILE A 713 21.31 6.75 8.61
N ASP A 714 22.06 6.92 7.54
CA ASP A 714 21.69 6.40 6.21
C ASP A 714 22.36 5.05 5.93
N VAL A 715 23.57 4.83 6.46
CA VAL A 715 24.40 3.66 6.14
C VAL A 715 25.04 3.05 7.38
N LEU A 716 24.89 1.74 7.58
CA LEU A 716 25.68 0.93 8.49
C LEU A 716 26.82 0.26 7.70
N LEU A 717 28.05 0.74 7.88
CA LEU A 717 29.25 0.19 7.25
C LEU A 717 29.94 -0.79 8.21
N LEU A 718 30.05 -2.04 7.79
CA LEU A 718 30.80 -3.11 8.43
C LEU A 718 32.11 -3.32 7.63
N PRO A 719 33.19 -2.56 7.93
CA PRO A 719 34.50 -2.82 7.35
C PRO A 719 34.98 -4.24 7.73
N GLU A 720 36.04 -4.72 7.07
CA GLU A 720 36.65 -6.02 7.38
C GLU A 720 37.05 -6.10 8.86
N GLN A 721 36.75 -7.24 9.49
CA GLN A 721 36.89 -7.43 10.94
C GLN A 721 38.09 -8.35 11.22
N GLU A 722 39.31 -7.83 11.00
CA GLU A 722 40.59 -8.56 11.08
C GLU A 722 40.74 -9.47 12.32
N ARG A 723 40.17 -9.07 13.46
CA ARG A 723 40.35 -9.79 14.73
C ARG A 723 39.46 -11.02 14.89
N GLY A 724 38.58 -11.31 13.93
CA GLY A 724 37.92 -12.62 13.73
C GLY A 724 37.33 -13.25 15.00
N SER A 725 36.28 -12.65 15.56
CA SER A 725 35.74 -13.09 16.86
C SER A 725 34.84 -14.32 16.75
N ALA A 726 34.86 -15.16 17.80
CA ALA A 726 33.85 -16.20 18.02
C ALA A 726 32.48 -15.63 18.45
N THR A 727 32.40 -14.34 18.77
CA THR A 727 31.17 -13.66 19.24
C THR A 727 30.29 -13.12 18.11
N PHE A 728 30.74 -13.09 16.85
CA PHE A 728 29.94 -12.52 15.75
C PHE A 728 28.54 -13.14 15.62
N PRO A 729 28.32 -14.47 15.74
CA PRO A 729 26.97 -15.03 15.72
C PRO A 729 26.08 -14.58 16.89
N THR A 730 26.66 -14.22 18.04
CA THR A 730 25.94 -13.68 19.20
C THR A 730 25.57 -12.21 18.96
N ILE A 731 26.50 -11.42 18.41
CA ILE A 731 26.26 -10.02 18.03
C ILE A 731 25.18 -9.95 16.94
N ALA A 732 25.30 -10.78 15.89
CA ALA A 732 24.32 -10.87 14.81
C ALA A 732 22.91 -11.23 15.30
N ALA A 733 22.79 -12.08 16.33
CA ALA A 733 21.51 -12.44 16.92
C ALA A 733 20.89 -11.28 17.74
N ALA A 734 21.71 -10.45 18.39
CA ALA A 734 21.25 -9.24 19.07
C ALA A 734 20.85 -8.14 18.06
N TRP A 735 21.58 -8.04 16.95
CA TRP A 735 21.38 -7.02 15.90
C TRP A 735 20.24 -7.34 14.93
N GLU A 736 19.72 -8.57 14.89
CA GLU A 736 18.78 -9.04 13.86
C GLU A 736 17.54 -8.13 13.71
N THR A 737 16.93 -7.74 14.83
CA THR A 737 15.75 -6.87 14.84
C THR A 737 16.10 -5.44 14.40
N ASP A 738 17.14 -4.83 14.98
CA ASP A 738 17.53 -3.44 14.69
C ASP A 738 17.95 -3.27 13.23
N VAL A 739 18.81 -4.16 12.72
CA VAL A 739 19.28 -4.15 11.34
C VAL A 739 18.13 -4.46 10.37
N GLY A 740 17.22 -5.37 10.73
CA GLY A 740 16.03 -5.67 9.93
C GLY A 740 15.06 -4.49 9.84
N ASN A 741 14.84 -3.77 10.95
CA ASN A 741 14.02 -2.56 10.99
C ASN A 741 14.68 -1.42 10.20
N PHE A 742 16.00 -1.25 10.34
CA PHE A 742 16.78 -0.27 9.59
C PHE A 742 16.70 -0.50 8.08
N LEU A 743 16.84 -1.76 7.62
CA LEU A 743 16.67 -2.13 6.21
C LEU A 743 15.23 -1.87 5.73
N ARG A 744 14.20 -2.27 6.49
CA ARG A 744 12.80 -1.97 6.16
C ARG A 744 12.45 -0.47 6.15
N ALA A 745 13.23 0.35 6.85
CA ALA A 745 13.14 1.81 6.80
C ALA A 745 13.95 2.44 5.63
N GLY A 746 14.54 1.62 4.75
CA GLY A 746 15.33 2.08 3.59
C GLY A 746 16.80 2.35 3.87
N GLY A 747 17.32 1.94 5.03
CA GLY A 747 18.73 2.05 5.38
C GLY A 747 19.62 1.12 4.55
N VAL A 748 20.90 1.47 4.41
CA VAL A 748 21.87 0.68 3.65
C VAL A 748 22.88 0.02 4.58
N VAL A 749 23.06 -1.29 4.46
CA VAL A 749 24.03 -2.08 5.24
C VAL A 749 25.06 -2.66 4.29
N ILE A 750 26.35 -2.40 4.54
CA ILE A 750 27.44 -2.82 3.66
C ILE A 750 28.46 -3.62 4.46
N THR A 751 28.76 -4.85 4.02
CA THR A 751 29.84 -5.66 4.62
C THR A 751 30.98 -5.86 3.63
N THR A 752 32.22 -5.59 4.07
CA THR A 752 33.44 -5.81 3.29
C THR A 752 34.26 -6.93 3.90
N ASN A 753 34.71 -7.92 3.12
CA ASN A 753 35.35 -9.12 3.65
C ASN A 753 36.53 -9.65 2.82
N PHE A 754 37.56 -10.12 3.54
CA PHE A 754 38.76 -10.74 2.99
C PHE A 754 39.34 -11.73 4.00
N PHE A 755 39.27 -13.03 3.71
CA PHE A 755 39.67 -14.11 4.62
C PHE A 755 39.04 -14.12 6.04
N ASP A 756 38.16 -13.17 6.36
CA ASP A 756 37.61 -12.92 7.69
C ASP A 756 36.17 -13.47 7.86
N ARG A 757 35.56 -13.13 8.99
CA ARG A 757 34.21 -13.57 9.38
C ARG A 757 33.25 -12.40 9.63
N GLY A 758 33.58 -11.17 9.23
CA GLY A 758 32.73 -10.00 9.44
C GLY A 758 31.32 -10.14 8.86
N TRP A 759 31.18 -10.86 7.75
CA TRP A 759 29.88 -11.23 7.15
C TRP A 759 28.94 -11.99 8.10
N GLU A 760 29.45 -12.62 9.16
CA GLU A 760 28.62 -13.30 10.16
C GLU A 760 27.77 -12.33 10.98
N LEU A 761 28.14 -11.05 11.08
CA LEU A 761 27.38 -9.99 11.77
C LEU A 761 25.98 -9.76 11.17
N VAL A 762 25.77 -10.13 9.92
CA VAL A 762 24.49 -10.02 9.18
C VAL A 762 23.92 -11.37 8.74
N ASN A 763 24.57 -12.48 9.13
CA ASN A 763 24.15 -13.84 8.73
C ASN A 763 23.01 -14.36 9.61
N ARG A 764 21.78 -13.94 9.31
CA ARG A 764 20.56 -14.23 10.05
C ARG A 764 19.40 -14.64 9.12
N PRO A 765 18.49 -15.55 9.53
CA PRO A 765 17.40 -16.02 8.67
C PRO A 765 16.47 -14.93 8.14
N THR A 766 16.27 -13.85 8.90
CA THR A 766 15.45 -12.70 8.49
C THR A 766 16.19 -11.65 7.66
N LEU A 767 17.52 -11.78 7.52
CA LEU A 767 18.39 -10.87 6.76
C LEU A 767 18.94 -11.59 5.52
N ALA A 768 20.00 -12.37 5.71
CA ALA A 768 20.64 -13.17 4.68
C ALA A 768 21.23 -14.43 5.31
N THR A 769 21.06 -15.57 4.65
CA THR A 769 21.67 -16.84 5.06
C THR A 769 22.86 -17.15 4.16
N VAL A 770 24.06 -17.17 4.72
CA VAL A 770 25.29 -17.62 4.06
C VAL A 770 25.70 -18.97 4.65
N THR A 771 25.69 -20.00 3.79
CA THR A 771 26.02 -21.39 4.21
C THR A 771 27.51 -21.73 4.11
N GLY A 772 28.32 -20.86 3.51
CA GLY A 772 29.78 -20.95 3.55
C GLY A 772 30.45 -19.86 2.72
N THR A 773 31.78 -19.84 2.74
CA THR A 773 32.60 -18.92 1.96
C THR A 773 33.82 -19.63 1.36
N SER A 774 34.25 -19.22 0.17
CA SER A 774 35.50 -19.65 -0.46
C SER A 774 36.41 -18.45 -0.74
N SER A 775 37.72 -18.58 -0.47
CA SER A 775 38.69 -17.56 -0.85
C SER A 775 38.99 -17.61 -2.35
N VAL A 776 38.96 -16.46 -3.01
CA VAL A 776 39.39 -16.32 -4.40
C VAL A 776 40.91 -16.44 -4.45
N SER A 777 41.40 -17.46 -5.16
CA SER A 777 42.83 -17.80 -5.21
C SER A 777 43.54 -17.14 -6.41
N GLY A 778 44.66 -16.46 -6.13
CA GLY A 778 45.35 -15.63 -7.11
C GLY A 778 44.59 -14.33 -7.42
N ASN A 779 45.21 -13.46 -8.23
CA ASN A 779 44.58 -12.21 -8.67
C ASN A 779 43.58 -12.52 -9.80
N ALA A 780 42.46 -13.14 -9.46
CA ALA A 780 41.41 -13.48 -10.40
C ALA A 780 40.71 -12.22 -10.91
N THR A 781 40.18 -12.29 -12.13
CA THR A 781 39.33 -11.24 -12.69
C THR A 781 37.88 -11.53 -12.33
N LEU A 782 37.17 -10.55 -11.77
CA LEU A 782 35.73 -10.63 -11.56
C LEU A 782 34.97 -10.36 -12.86
N ALA A 783 33.92 -11.15 -13.09
CA ALA A 783 33.00 -10.98 -14.22
C ALA A 783 31.66 -10.39 -13.71
N PRO A 784 30.91 -9.67 -14.55
CA PRO A 784 29.68 -9.00 -14.12
C PRO A 784 28.51 -9.99 -14.18
N GLY A 785 27.78 -10.12 -13.08
CA GLY A 785 26.48 -10.81 -13.04
C GLY A 785 25.31 -9.89 -13.44
N ALA A 786 25.38 -8.60 -13.06
CA ALA A 786 24.34 -7.61 -13.35
C ALA A 786 24.96 -6.25 -13.70
N SER A 787 25.38 -6.07 -14.97
CA SER A 787 26.11 -4.86 -15.42
C SER A 787 25.28 -3.58 -15.46
N THR A 788 23.95 -3.67 -15.35
CA THR A 788 23.01 -2.54 -15.26
C THR A 788 22.62 -2.20 -13.81
N HIS A 789 23.10 -2.96 -12.82
CA HIS A 789 22.81 -2.68 -11.41
C HIS A 789 23.48 -1.36 -10.98
N PRO A 790 22.84 -0.48 -10.17
CA PRO A 790 23.43 0.78 -9.73
C PRO A 790 24.85 0.64 -9.16
N ILE A 791 25.10 -0.39 -8.36
CA ILE A 791 26.41 -0.71 -7.78
C ILE A 791 27.50 -0.99 -8.85
N ALA A 792 27.13 -1.51 -10.03
CA ALA A 792 28.03 -1.74 -11.17
C ALA A 792 28.22 -0.52 -12.09
N MET A 793 27.47 0.58 -11.88
CA MET A 793 27.52 1.74 -12.78
C MET A 793 28.88 2.43 -12.74
N GLY A 794 29.48 2.65 -13.92
CA GLY A 794 30.81 3.24 -14.05
C GLY A 794 31.97 2.35 -13.57
N VAL A 795 31.69 1.10 -13.21
CA VAL A 795 32.68 0.07 -12.89
C VAL A 795 33.05 -0.66 -14.19
N ALA A 796 34.30 -1.11 -14.35
CA ALA A 796 34.67 -1.87 -15.53
C ALA A 796 33.86 -3.18 -15.65
N ALA A 797 33.57 -3.59 -16.89
CA ALA A 797 32.89 -4.85 -17.17
C ALA A 797 33.63 -6.06 -16.58
N SER A 798 34.94 -5.96 -16.37
CA SER A 798 35.70 -6.90 -15.55
C SER A 798 36.90 -6.19 -14.91
N TYR A 799 37.24 -6.57 -13.67
CA TYR A 799 38.35 -5.96 -12.92
C TYR A 799 39.06 -6.99 -12.03
N PRO A 800 40.34 -6.80 -11.69
CA PRO A 800 41.09 -7.74 -10.86
C PRO A 800 40.67 -7.64 -9.40
N THR A 801 40.58 -8.80 -8.74
CA THR A 801 40.49 -8.92 -7.28
C THR A 801 41.83 -9.38 -6.71
N MET A 802 42.02 -9.21 -5.40
CA MET A 802 43.23 -9.68 -4.72
C MET A 802 43.07 -11.12 -4.23
N SER A 803 44.18 -11.86 -4.20
CA SER A 803 44.19 -13.22 -3.65
C SER A 803 43.80 -13.20 -2.17
N GLY A 804 42.62 -13.74 -1.85
CA GLY A 804 42.03 -13.71 -0.50
C GLY A 804 40.65 -13.08 -0.41
N SER A 805 40.23 -12.36 -1.46
CA SER A 805 38.85 -11.90 -1.62
C SER A 805 37.83 -12.99 -1.31
N THR A 806 36.82 -12.66 -0.52
CA THR A 806 35.78 -13.61 -0.12
C THR A 806 34.78 -13.83 -1.25
N SER A 807 34.36 -15.07 -1.48
CA SER A 807 33.22 -15.40 -2.34
C SER A 807 32.22 -16.21 -1.54
N TYR A 808 30.93 -15.87 -1.65
CA TYR A 808 29.88 -16.41 -0.79
C TYR A 808 29.24 -17.63 -1.46
N THR A 809 29.20 -18.76 -0.77
CA THR A 809 28.58 -20.00 -1.27
C THR A 809 27.25 -20.23 -0.58
N GLY A 810 26.20 -20.49 -1.38
CA GLY A 810 24.84 -20.67 -0.86
C GLY A 810 24.40 -19.48 -0.01
N LEU A 811 24.58 -18.27 -0.55
CA LEU A 811 23.93 -17.05 -0.12
C LEU A 811 22.45 -17.12 -0.55
N ALA A 812 21.53 -16.98 0.40
CA ALA A 812 20.09 -17.11 0.19
C ALA A 812 19.31 -16.13 1.07
N VAL A 813 18.08 -15.83 0.66
CA VAL A 813 17.13 -14.94 1.33
C VAL A 813 15.76 -15.64 1.41
N GLY A 814 14.93 -15.26 2.38
CA GLY A 814 13.56 -15.77 2.52
C GLY A 814 12.51 -14.70 2.24
N GLY A 815 11.35 -15.09 1.71
CA GLY A 815 10.13 -14.28 1.63
C GLY A 815 10.23 -12.93 0.91
N GLY A 816 9.86 -12.86 -0.38
CA GLY A 816 9.67 -11.60 -1.13
C GLY A 816 10.94 -10.82 -1.50
N ILE A 817 11.98 -10.88 -0.66
CA ILE A 817 13.27 -10.20 -0.78
C ILE A 817 14.03 -10.63 -2.05
N MET A 818 14.61 -9.67 -2.76
CA MET A 818 15.28 -9.89 -4.05
C MET A 818 16.81 -9.88 -3.91
N LEU A 819 17.46 -11.01 -4.22
CA LEU A 819 18.93 -11.16 -4.23
C LEU A 819 19.49 -11.00 -5.65
N THR A 820 20.37 -10.02 -5.86
CA THR A 820 21.09 -9.81 -7.13
C THR A 820 22.58 -10.10 -7.00
N THR A 821 23.11 -10.97 -7.87
CA THR A 821 24.56 -11.19 -7.98
C THR A 821 25.17 -10.17 -8.96
N ILE A 822 26.06 -9.32 -8.48
CA ILE A 822 26.59 -8.18 -9.24
C ILE A 822 27.95 -8.52 -9.87
N TYR A 823 28.85 -9.16 -9.12
CA TYR A 823 30.13 -9.66 -9.63
C TYR A 823 30.44 -11.06 -9.11
N THR A 824 30.96 -11.93 -9.99
CA THR A 824 31.34 -13.31 -9.66
C THR A 824 32.82 -13.55 -9.80
N GLY A 825 33.35 -14.45 -8.95
CA GLY A 825 34.70 -14.99 -9.08
C GLY A 825 34.81 -16.09 -10.13
N SER A 826 36.02 -16.64 -10.31
CA SER A 826 36.30 -17.71 -11.28
C SER A 826 35.55 -19.03 -11.02
N THR A 827 34.95 -19.19 -9.84
CA THR A 827 34.09 -20.33 -9.47
C THR A 827 32.61 -20.11 -9.81
N GLY A 828 32.22 -18.92 -10.27
CA GLY A 828 30.82 -18.53 -10.48
C GLY A 828 30.09 -18.05 -9.22
N ASN A 829 30.70 -18.19 -8.03
CA ASN A 829 30.13 -17.68 -6.78
C ASN A 829 30.14 -16.14 -6.75
N PRO A 830 29.13 -15.49 -6.13
CA PRO A 830 29.14 -14.05 -5.89
C PRO A 830 30.36 -13.63 -5.05
N VAL A 831 31.05 -12.60 -5.52
CA VAL A 831 32.03 -11.80 -4.76
C VAL A 831 31.43 -10.45 -4.41
N VAL A 832 30.55 -9.91 -5.27
CA VAL A 832 29.68 -8.77 -4.93
C VAL A 832 28.24 -9.18 -5.17
N ALA A 833 27.40 -9.05 -4.16
CA ALA A 833 25.97 -9.29 -4.23
C ALA A 833 25.22 -8.22 -3.42
N ASP A 834 23.99 -7.94 -3.81
CA ASP A 834 23.13 -6.98 -3.14
C ASP A 834 21.74 -7.58 -2.93
N ILE A 835 21.15 -7.27 -1.79
CA ILE A 835 19.86 -7.78 -1.37
C ILE A 835 18.93 -6.60 -1.11
N LEU A 836 17.78 -6.65 -1.76
CA LEU A 836 16.77 -5.61 -1.75
C LEU A 836 15.62 -6.01 -0.81
N PHE A 837 15.48 -5.27 0.29
CA PHE A 837 14.49 -5.43 1.36
C PHE A 837 13.28 -4.53 1.13
#